data_AF-A0A957HRG2-F1
#
_entry.id   AF-A0A957HRG2-F1
#
_cell.length_a   1.000
_cell.length_b   1.000
_cell.length_c   1.000
_cell.angle_alpha   90.00
_cell.angle_beta   90.00
_cell.angle_gamma   90.00
#
_symmetry.space_group_name_H-M   'P 1'
#
loop_
_entity.id
_entity.type
_entity.pdbx_description
1 polymer ?
#
loop_
_entity_poly.entity_id
_entity_poly.type
_entity_poly.pdbx_seq_one_letter_code
_entity_poly.pdbx_strand_id
1 'polypeptide(L)'
;PTNNPSNQQFLGALVIAHSRRRNIIRLTTVIILMSILSFARFGSRQNSTIELAVAKGNAMLEMITMPELVVNPVQLQALALSAPQMDMIQQGKSLEFVNAVPLGYGESAPWRDAGCTGNQCAHVLFYDHTDGGTVNAIVNLETSEVVGSWADTAVRPGGSRYILARAMDIAAGDVGVTAVLGDIGDADPAMVPMSAWLADNECREDWCVDLTFLDPVGSGRVFHIFVNMTRNEVARTFYTRGRPVLDVPEPVSQRGAYSNGCNNQYGWEVCWEMTAHDGVHFFDATYNGTEIFSSIKITQIEAWYPSWPGGYRDEIGFSASVPPFDDTQVVDLENGFEVRQLFTEFTRWPNCICCYRYEEVLRFMADGTFEARFVSHGPGCDDLSIYRPFWRIDTNLDGAENDMAWVWQNNNWNEAEQELELFPFVDENAPTGEKVIISSDNLYYHVQMDRTDPLGLDEARFFILKKNEGEGDGPTATGPGDTFQPPRQWIDGETISDTDIVLWYVPLLKTKKGGPWWCVPDPEPGVNQCEAILRFLPGDAPEQFTAEEMAAIPTPTITPTPAATNTPAPTATPRAIEGQTAEEVILNAGCGACHAIGSLGEAHKVGPDLSAIGITAGDRVPDLTAAEYLRQSILEPNAFIAPDCPNGPCIPNIMPRDYGTRLLPEQVDLIVAYLLTQEGAAESLPVIGADTDATVLPKAVPAKQAVPQSGYTPSVTALSVQLLLLLMVFVLTLFMLVKRPSS
;
A
#
# COMPACT_ATOMS: atom_id res chain seq x y z
N PRO A 1 22.86 -70.66 -70.46
CA PRO A 1 22.02 -71.06 -69.30
C PRO A 1 22.91 -71.35 -68.07
N THR A 2 22.73 -70.71 -66.92
CA THR A 2 21.63 -69.84 -66.46
C THR A 2 22.15 -68.66 -65.65
N ASN A 3 21.86 -67.43 -66.09
CA ASN A 3 21.89 -66.27 -65.18
C ASN A 3 20.83 -66.50 -64.10
N ASN A 4 21.21 -66.41 -62.83
CA ASN A 4 20.24 -66.38 -61.73
C ASN A 4 20.24 -64.97 -61.11
N PRO A 5 19.27 -64.10 -61.46
CA PRO A 5 19.26 -62.69 -61.02
C PRO A 5 18.88 -62.50 -59.53
N SER A 6 18.52 -63.57 -58.81
CA SER A 6 18.00 -63.49 -57.44
C SER A 6 19.00 -63.00 -56.39
N ASN A 7 20.31 -63.22 -56.57
CA ASN A 7 21.31 -62.91 -55.54
C ASN A 7 21.71 -61.43 -55.46
N GLN A 8 21.67 -60.66 -56.56
CA GLN A 8 22.05 -59.24 -56.52
C GLN A 8 20.97 -58.33 -55.92
N GLN A 9 19.68 -58.65 -56.12
CA GLN A 9 18.59 -57.90 -55.46
C GLN A 9 18.56 -58.13 -53.94
N PHE A 10 18.86 -59.35 -53.47
CA PHE A 10 18.92 -59.65 -52.03
C PHE A 10 20.01 -58.88 -51.29
N LEU A 11 21.21 -58.77 -51.89
CA LEU A 11 22.33 -58.02 -51.31
C LEU A 11 22.07 -56.50 -51.30
N GLY A 12 21.46 -55.95 -52.35
CA GLY A 12 21.07 -54.52 -52.39
C GLY A 12 20.05 -54.16 -51.31
N ALA A 13 19.01 -54.98 -51.13
CA ALA A 13 17.98 -54.77 -50.11
C ALA A 13 18.55 -54.83 -48.68
N LEU A 14 19.49 -55.74 -48.41
CA LEU A 14 20.12 -55.87 -47.09
C LEU A 14 20.94 -54.63 -46.71
N VAL A 15 21.72 -54.08 -47.66
CA VAL A 15 22.55 -52.89 -47.44
C VAL A 15 21.69 -51.65 -47.19
N ILE A 16 20.59 -51.48 -47.93
CA ILE A 16 19.65 -50.37 -47.73
C ILE A 16 18.95 -50.49 -46.37
N ALA A 17 18.49 -51.68 -45.98
CA ALA A 17 17.87 -51.90 -44.68
C ALA A 17 18.85 -51.64 -43.51
N HIS A 18 20.11 -52.05 -43.65
CA HIS A 18 21.13 -51.85 -42.62
C HIS A 18 21.52 -50.36 -42.48
N SER A 19 21.59 -49.63 -43.60
CA SER A 19 21.77 -48.18 -43.65
C SER A 19 20.62 -47.43 -42.98
N ARG A 20 19.37 -47.78 -43.33
CA ARG A 20 18.17 -47.14 -42.76
C ARG A 20 18.08 -47.37 -41.24
N ARG A 21 18.34 -48.59 -40.77
CA ARG A 21 18.38 -48.92 -39.33
C ARG A 21 19.48 -48.16 -38.59
N ARG A 22 20.67 -48.01 -39.19
CA ARG A 22 21.79 -47.21 -38.64
C ARG A 22 21.47 -45.72 -38.56
N ASN A 23 20.75 -45.18 -39.53
CA ASN A 23 20.32 -43.78 -39.52
C ASN A 23 19.19 -43.51 -38.51
N ILE A 24 18.23 -44.44 -38.37
CA ILE A 24 17.21 -44.37 -37.31
C ILE A 24 17.87 -44.42 -35.93
N ILE A 25 18.77 -45.37 -35.68
CA ILE A 25 19.49 -45.45 -34.39
C ILE A 25 20.26 -44.15 -34.12
N ARG A 26 20.99 -43.61 -35.11
CA ARG A 26 21.69 -42.31 -34.97
C ARG A 26 20.74 -41.16 -34.64
N LEU A 27 19.60 -41.06 -35.33
CA LEU A 27 18.61 -40.02 -35.07
C LEU A 27 18.02 -40.17 -33.67
N THR A 28 17.65 -41.38 -33.24
CA THR A 28 17.16 -41.65 -31.88
C THR A 28 18.21 -41.33 -30.83
N THR A 29 19.47 -41.70 -31.03
CA THR A 29 20.58 -41.37 -30.13
C THR A 29 20.80 -39.86 -30.05
N VAL A 30 20.71 -39.12 -31.17
CA VAL A 30 20.82 -37.64 -31.19
C VAL A 30 19.62 -36.99 -30.48
N ILE A 31 18.40 -37.48 -30.69
CA ILE A 31 17.20 -36.98 -30.00
C ILE A 31 17.32 -37.24 -28.50
N ILE A 32 17.73 -38.45 -28.07
CA ILE A 32 17.95 -38.76 -26.65
C ILE A 32 19.05 -37.86 -26.06
N LEU A 33 20.17 -37.66 -26.76
CA LEU A 33 21.24 -36.76 -26.31
C LEU A 33 20.78 -35.30 -26.24
N MET A 34 19.96 -34.83 -27.19
CA MET A 34 19.38 -33.48 -27.12
C MET A 34 18.34 -33.36 -26.02
N SER A 35 17.50 -34.38 -25.78
CA SER A 35 16.58 -34.41 -24.65
C SER A 35 17.32 -34.39 -23.31
N ILE A 36 18.42 -35.17 -23.17
CA ILE A 36 19.27 -35.17 -21.97
C ILE A 36 20.00 -33.82 -21.81
N LEU A 37 20.54 -33.23 -22.89
CA LEU A 37 21.15 -31.90 -22.82
C LEU A 37 20.12 -30.81 -22.51
N SER A 38 18.90 -30.93 -23.01
CA SER A 38 17.80 -30.01 -22.73
C SER A 38 17.33 -30.17 -21.30
N PHE A 39 17.23 -31.40 -20.77
CA PHE A 39 16.91 -31.69 -19.37
C PHE A 39 18.01 -31.18 -18.44
N ALA A 40 19.28 -31.38 -18.80
CA ALA A 40 20.43 -30.87 -18.04
C ALA A 40 20.53 -29.33 -18.09
N ARG A 41 20.22 -28.68 -19.23
CA ARG A 41 20.13 -27.21 -19.31
C ARG A 41 18.90 -26.64 -18.63
N PHE A 42 17.78 -27.33 -18.67
CA PHE A 42 16.55 -26.91 -18.02
C PHE A 42 16.72 -27.03 -16.50
N GLY A 43 17.12 -28.19 -15.99
CA GLY A 43 17.46 -28.39 -14.58
C GLY A 43 18.62 -27.51 -14.09
N SER A 44 19.66 -27.27 -14.90
CA SER A 44 20.74 -26.33 -14.52
C SER A 44 20.27 -24.87 -14.50
N ARG A 45 19.38 -24.45 -15.42
CA ARG A 45 18.81 -23.09 -15.38
C ARG A 45 17.87 -22.94 -14.21
N GLN A 46 16.94 -23.88 -14.05
CA GLN A 46 15.98 -23.94 -12.96
C GLN A 46 16.71 -23.94 -11.61
N ASN A 47 17.74 -24.76 -11.42
CA ASN A 47 18.56 -24.73 -10.22
C ASN A 47 19.35 -23.43 -10.05
N SER A 48 19.82 -22.77 -11.11
CA SER A 48 20.52 -21.47 -10.96
C SER A 48 19.58 -20.30 -10.64
N THR A 49 18.33 -20.34 -11.13
CA THR A 49 17.30 -19.37 -10.76
C THR A 49 16.74 -19.68 -9.38
N ILE A 50 16.63 -20.96 -8.99
CA ILE A 50 16.25 -21.39 -7.64
C ILE A 50 17.36 -21.06 -6.64
N GLU A 51 18.65 -21.32 -6.91
CA GLU A 51 19.74 -20.93 -6.01
C GLU A 51 19.84 -19.40 -5.86
N LEU A 52 19.55 -18.62 -6.91
CA LEU A 52 19.49 -17.16 -6.84
C LEU A 52 18.21 -16.64 -6.15
N ALA A 53 17.09 -17.38 -6.21
CA ALA A 53 15.87 -17.06 -5.48
C ALA A 53 15.99 -17.45 -3.99
N VAL A 54 16.53 -18.64 -3.68
CA VAL A 54 16.83 -19.14 -2.34
C VAL A 54 17.89 -18.28 -1.65
N ALA A 55 18.89 -17.76 -2.38
CA ALA A 55 19.82 -16.78 -1.84
C ALA A 55 19.19 -15.40 -1.56
N LYS A 56 18.04 -15.08 -2.17
CA LYS A 56 17.27 -13.86 -1.87
C LYS A 56 16.27 -14.09 -0.72
N GLY A 57 15.58 -15.23 -0.71
CA GLY A 57 14.67 -15.64 0.36
C GLY A 57 15.37 -15.84 1.71
N ASN A 58 16.53 -16.51 1.70
CA ASN A 58 17.37 -16.59 2.89
C ASN A 58 17.83 -15.22 3.40
N ALA A 59 17.94 -14.20 2.54
CA ALA A 59 18.26 -12.83 2.99
C ALA A 59 17.06 -12.15 3.67
N MET A 60 15.81 -12.47 3.29
CA MET A 60 14.63 -12.07 4.07
C MET A 60 14.60 -12.77 5.44
N LEU A 61 14.85 -14.09 5.48
CA LEU A 61 14.97 -14.83 6.75
C LEU A 61 16.11 -14.30 7.64
N GLU A 62 17.25 -13.87 7.07
CA GLU A 62 18.35 -13.26 7.82
C GLU A 62 18.02 -11.83 8.29
N MET A 63 17.24 -11.03 7.53
CA MET A 63 16.70 -9.75 8.03
C MET A 63 15.74 -9.95 9.21
N ILE A 64 14.94 -11.01 9.19
CA ILE A 64 14.02 -11.38 10.27
C ILE A 64 14.78 -11.85 11.54
N THR A 65 16.11 -12.03 11.50
CA THR A 65 16.95 -12.19 12.70
C THR A 65 17.23 -10.88 13.44
N MET A 66 16.21 -10.03 13.57
CA MET A 66 16.14 -9.11 14.68
C MET A 66 16.21 -9.90 16.00
N PRO A 67 16.67 -9.28 17.11
CA PRO A 67 16.58 -9.91 18.42
C PRO A 67 15.10 -9.98 18.83
N GLU A 68 14.40 -11.03 18.36
CA GLU A 68 13.07 -11.37 18.86
C GLU A 68 13.11 -11.34 20.39
N LEU A 69 12.24 -10.55 20.99
CA LEU A 69 11.68 -10.87 22.30
C LEU A 69 10.94 -12.19 22.09
N VAL A 70 11.65 -13.31 22.32
CA VAL A 70 11.29 -14.65 21.83
C VAL A 70 10.01 -15.15 22.48
N VAL A 71 8.88 -14.71 21.94
CA VAL A 71 7.57 -15.29 22.18
C VAL A 71 7.44 -16.56 21.34
N ASN A 72 6.90 -17.63 21.93
CA ASN A 72 6.61 -18.84 21.20
C ASN A 72 5.17 -18.73 20.64
N PRO A 73 4.97 -18.46 19.33
CA PRO A 73 3.65 -18.21 18.76
C PRO A 73 2.71 -19.41 18.90
N VAL A 74 3.23 -20.63 18.80
CA VAL A 74 2.46 -21.87 18.98
C VAL A 74 1.98 -22.01 20.43
N GLN A 75 2.82 -21.63 21.40
CA GLN A 75 2.44 -21.61 22.80
C GLN A 75 1.41 -20.51 23.08
N LEU A 76 1.58 -19.30 22.53
CA LEU A 76 0.63 -18.20 22.71
C LEU A 76 -0.74 -18.49 22.07
N GLN A 77 -0.74 -19.05 20.86
CA GLN A 77 -1.93 -19.55 20.19
C GLN A 77 -2.66 -20.58 21.08
N ALA A 78 -1.94 -21.56 21.62
CA ALA A 78 -2.51 -22.58 22.48
C ALA A 78 -3.03 -22.00 23.81
N LEU A 79 -2.31 -21.08 24.43
CA LEU A 79 -2.74 -20.39 25.66
C LEU A 79 -4.01 -19.60 25.42
N ALA A 80 -4.04 -18.73 24.41
CA ALA A 80 -5.21 -17.93 24.05
C ALA A 80 -6.44 -18.81 23.79
N LEU A 81 -6.33 -19.81 22.90
CA LEU A 81 -7.45 -20.71 22.58
C LEU A 81 -7.90 -21.60 23.75
N SER A 82 -7.05 -21.77 24.79
CA SER A 82 -7.40 -22.53 26.01
C SER A 82 -7.95 -21.68 27.16
N ALA A 83 -7.96 -20.35 27.03
CA ALA A 83 -8.32 -19.45 28.11
C ALA A 83 -9.85 -19.33 28.29
N PRO A 84 -10.38 -19.46 29.52
CA PRO A 84 -11.81 -19.27 29.80
C PRO A 84 -12.38 -17.91 29.36
N GLN A 85 -11.54 -16.88 29.27
CA GLN A 85 -11.86 -15.56 28.74
C GLN A 85 -12.28 -15.63 27.26
N MET A 86 -11.61 -16.50 26.48
CA MET A 86 -11.88 -16.68 25.05
C MET A 86 -13.07 -17.59 24.77
N ASP A 87 -13.49 -18.43 25.72
CA ASP A 87 -14.53 -19.45 25.54
C ASP A 87 -15.84 -18.95 24.93
N MET A 88 -16.30 -17.74 25.28
CA MET A 88 -17.49 -17.15 24.65
C MET A 88 -17.19 -16.52 23.29
N ILE A 89 -16.03 -15.91 23.14
CA ILE A 89 -15.64 -15.17 21.93
C ILE A 89 -15.34 -16.15 20.79
N GLN A 90 -14.60 -17.24 21.04
CA GLN A 90 -14.13 -18.18 20.02
C GLN A 90 -15.19 -19.20 19.57
N GLN A 91 -16.38 -19.20 20.16
CA GLN A 91 -17.24 -20.38 20.05
C GLN A 91 -18.05 -20.44 18.76
N GLY A 92 -18.02 -21.61 18.10
CA GLY A 92 -18.70 -21.82 16.82
C GLY A 92 -17.97 -21.18 15.63
N LYS A 93 -16.93 -20.38 15.92
CA LYS A 93 -16.07 -19.72 14.94
C LYS A 93 -14.97 -20.64 14.45
N SER A 94 -14.54 -20.39 13.22
CA SER A 94 -13.37 -21.02 12.60
C SER A 94 -12.21 -20.03 12.64
N LEU A 95 -11.50 -20.02 13.76
CA LEU A 95 -10.38 -19.09 13.97
C LEU A 95 -9.10 -19.58 13.27
N GLU A 96 -8.53 -18.75 12.42
CA GLU A 96 -7.17 -18.90 11.88
C GLU A 96 -6.22 -18.01 12.67
N PHE A 97 -5.06 -18.54 13.06
CA PHE A 97 -4.01 -17.76 13.73
C PHE A 97 -3.27 -16.89 12.72
N VAL A 98 -3.23 -15.58 12.95
CA VAL A 98 -2.59 -14.61 12.05
C VAL A 98 -1.26 -14.15 12.61
N ASN A 99 -1.20 -13.70 13.87
CA ASN A 99 0.04 -13.20 14.47
C ASN A 99 0.05 -13.33 16.01
N ALA A 100 1.24 -13.29 16.60
CA ALA A 100 1.43 -13.03 18.03
C ALA A 100 2.70 -12.20 18.25
N VAL A 101 2.57 -11.04 18.89
CA VAL A 101 3.65 -10.06 19.09
C VAL A 101 3.70 -9.59 20.54
N PRO A 102 4.89 -9.41 21.15
CA PRO A 102 5.02 -8.76 22.46
C PRO A 102 4.66 -7.27 22.34
N LEU A 103 4.10 -6.70 23.40
CA LEU A 103 3.70 -5.30 23.47
C LEU A 103 4.78 -4.42 24.12
N GLY A 104 5.04 -3.25 23.54
CA GLY A 104 5.84 -2.18 24.15
C GLY A 104 5.21 -1.59 25.43
N TYR A 105 5.93 -0.71 26.11
CA TYR A 105 5.50 0.00 27.33
C TYR A 105 4.25 0.87 27.12
N GLY A 106 4.10 1.45 25.93
CA GLY A 106 2.94 2.20 25.46
C GLY A 106 1.82 1.30 24.98
N GLU A 107 2.11 0.37 24.06
CA GLU A 107 1.10 -0.57 23.54
C GLU A 107 0.48 -1.43 24.66
N SER A 108 1.21 -1.70 25.74
CA SER A 108 0.70 -2.40 26.93
C SER A 108 0.00 -1.53 27.97
N ALA A 109 -0.06 -0.20 27.77
CA ALA A 109 -0.57 0.74 28.78
C ALA A 109 -1.98 0.41 29.31
N PRO A 110 -2.97 -0.02 28.49
CA PRO A 110 -4.30 -0.41 28.98
C PRO A 110 -4.29 -1.60 29.96
N TRP A 111 -3.24 -2.42 29.97
CA TRP A 111 -3.14 -3.64 30.77
C TRP A 111 -2.08 -3.57 31.88
N ARG A 112 -1.62 -2.36 32.25
CA ARG A 112 -0.65 -2.14 33.35
C ARG A 112 -1.10 -2.74 34.68
N ASP A 113 -2.38 -2.60 35.03
CA ASP A 113 -2.97 -3.19 36.24
C ASP A 113 -2.99 -4.73 36.23
N ALA A 114 -2.88 -5.35 35.05
CA ALA A 114 -2.74 -6.80 34.86
C ALA A 114 -1.27 -7.25 34.72
N GLY A 115 -0.31 -6.39 35.04
CA GLY A 115 1.12 -6.68 35.02
C GLY A 115 1.81 -6.45 33.67
N CYS A 116 1.13 -5.89 32.67
CA CYS A 116 1.72 -5.54 31.38
C CYS A 116 2.40 -4.16 31.45
N THR A 117 3.70 -4.11 31.72
CA THR A 117 4.45 -2.83 31.86
C THR A 117 5.56 -2.73 30.80
N GLY A 118 5.24 -3.12 29.57
CA GLY A 118 6.18 -3.47 28.51
C GLY A 118 6.04 -4.94 28.10
N ASN A 119 7.16 -5.51 27.64
CA ASN A 119 7.24 -6.81 26.94
C ASN A 119 6.84 -8.05 27.78
N GLN A 120 6.23 -7.89 28.95
CA GLN A 120 5.65 -8.99 29.74
C GLN A 120 4.31 -9.47 29.20
N CYS A 121 3.70 -8.78 28.23
CA CYS A 121 2.47 -9.21 27.58
C CYS A 121 2.61 -9.25 26.06
N ALA A 122 1.78 -10.08 25.42
CA ALA A 122 1.73 -10.22 23.98
C ALA A 122 0.29 -10.18 23.45
N HIS A 123 0.08 -9.46 22.36
CA HIS A 123 -1.15 -9.50 21.58
C HIS A 123 -1.14 -10.71 20.66
N VAL A 124 -2.26 -11.42 20.62
CA VAL A 124 -2.49 -12.64 19.84
C VAL A 124 -3.70 -12.39 18.95
N LEU A 125 -3.48 -12.48 17.65
CA LEU A 125 -4.44 -12.09 16.61
C LEU A 125 -4.89 -13.31 15.80
N PHE A 126 -6.21 -13.46 15.69
CA PHE A 126 -6.88 -14.45 14.87
C PHE A 126 -7.81 -13.80 13.85
N TYR A 127 -7.97 -14.42 12.69
CA TYR A 127 -9.05 -14.12 11.74
C TYR A 127 -10.22 -15.07 11.96
N ASP A 128 -11.44 -14.56 11.92
CA ASP A 128 -12.66 -15.37 12.04
C ASP A 128 -13.30 -15.65 10.67
N HIS A 129 -13.17 -16.89 10.20
CA HIS A 129 -13.80 -17.35 8.94
C HIS A 129 -15.31 -17.57 9.03
N THR A 130 -15.94 -17.36 10.19
CA THR A 130 -17.39 -17.60 10.39
C THR A 130 -18.21 -16.32 10.31
N ASP A 131 -17.86 -15.31 11.13
CA ASP A 131 -18.55 -14.01 11.11
C ASP A 131 -17.81 -12.94 10.28
N GLY A 132 -16.58 -13.24 9.85
CA GLY A 132 -15.63 -12.25 9.37
C GLY A 132 -15.01 -11.45 10.51
N GLY A 133 -13.91 -10.76 10.21
CA GLY A 133 -13.23 -9.92 11.19
C GLY A 133 -12.10 -10.62 11.94
N THR A 134 -11.74 -10.06 13.09
CA THR A 134 -10.66 -10.55 13.95
C THR A 134 -11.15 -10.91 15.35
N VAL A 135 -10.43 -11.83 15.97
CA VAL A 135 -10.53 -12.19 17.38
C VAL A 135 -9.17 -11.99 18.01
N ASN A 136 -9.14 -11.30 19.14
CA ASN A 136 -7.94 -10.74 19.74
C ASN A 136 -7.82 -11.17 21.20
N ALA A 137 -6.60 -11.41 21.67
CA ALA A 137 -6.30 -11.67 23.08
C ALA A 137 -4.97 -11.02 23.50
N ILE A 138 -4.89 -10.52 24.73
CA ILE A 138 -3.64 -10.13 25.38
C ILE A 138 -3.29 -11.23 26.38
N VAL A 139 -2.11 -11.84 26.21
CA VAL A 139 -1.57 -12.89 27.08
C VAL A 139 -0.45 -12.30 27.92
N ASN A 140 -0.55 -12.38 29.24
CA ASN A 140 0.57 -12.12 30.14
C ASN A 140 1.54 -13.31 30.08
N LEU A 141 2.79 -13.05 29.69
CA LEU A 141 3.83 -14.04 29.44
C LEU A 141 4.39 -14.65 30.74
N GLU A 142 4.35 -13.91 31.85
CA GLU A 142 4.82 -14.39 33.15
C GLU A 142 3.81 -15.31 33.84
N THR A 143 2.51 -14.95 33.80
CA THR A 143 1.44 -15.74 34.41
C THR A 143 0.86 -16.80 33.47
N SER A 144 1.06 -16.64 32.15
CA SER A 144 0.39 -17.42 31.10
C SER A 144 -1.14 -17.27 31.09
N GLU A 145 -1.66 -16.14 31.57
CA GLU A 145 -3.11 -15.85 31.62
C GLU A 145 -3.53 -14.85 30.53
N VAL A 146 -4.75 -14.97 30.01
CA VAL A 146 -5.36 -13.95 29.14
C VAL A 146 -5.93 -12.82 30.00
N VAL A 147 -5.41 -11.61 29.80
CA VAL A 147 -5.76 -10.40 30.58
C VAL A 147 -6.68 -9.44 29.84
N GLY A 148 -6.79 -9.58 28.51
CA GLY A 148 -7.73 -8.85 27.67
C GLY A 148 -8.15 -9.69 26.47
N SER A 149 -9.38 -9.50 25.96
CA SER A 149 -9.87 -10.23 24.79
C SER A 149 -11.09 -9.58 24.16
N TRP A 150 -11.12 -9.46 22.83
CA TRP A 150 -12.23 -8.86 22.09
C TRP A 150 -12.38 -9.47 20.68
N ALA A 151 -13.45 -9.10 19.98
CA ALA A 151 -13.66 -9.42 18.57
C ALA A 151 -14.09 -8.16 17.82
N ASP A 152 -13.63 -8.02 16.58
CA ASP A 152 -13.97 -6.89 15.71
C ASP A 152 -14.29 -7.38 14.29
N THR A 153 -15.56 -7.25 13.89
CA THR A 153 -16.07 -7.66 12.58
C THR A 153 -15.69 -6.73 11.43
N ALA A 154 -15.35 -5.47 11.72
CA ALA A 154 -14.95 -4.48 10.72
C ALA A 154 -13.50 -4.70 10.26
N VAL A 155 -12.67 -5.32 11.09
CA VAL A 155 -11.23 -5.42 10.86
C VAL A 155 -10.84 -6.46 9.81
N ARG A 156 -9.83 -6.16 9.01
CA ARG A 156 -9.06 -7.11 8.19
C ARG A 156 -7.62 -7.08 8.72
N PRO A 157 -7.09 -8.21 9.21
CA PRO A 157 -5.78 -8.23 9.83
C PRO A 157 -4.69 -8.04 8.78
N GLY A 158 -3.50 -7.65 9.24
CA GLY A 158 -2.30 -7.57 8.41
C GLY A 158 -1.92 -8.88 7.74
N GLY A 159 -0.93 -8.81 6.87
CA GLY A 159 -0.22 -9.99 6.41
C GLY A 159 0.74 -10.51 7.48
N SER A 160 1.23 -11.75 7.35
CA SER A 160 2.22 -12.28 8.31
C SER A 160 3.00 -13.46 7.75
N ARG A 161 4.14 -13.77 8.38
CA ARG A 161 4.91 -15.01 8.11
C ARG A 161 4.12 -16.29 8.42
N TYR A 162 3.09 -16.23 9.26
CA TYR A 162 2.31 -17.40 9.68
C TYR A 162 1.22 -17.77 8.66
N ILE A 163 0.68 -16.79 7.93
CA ILE A 163 -0.31 -17.03 6.87
C ILE A 163 0.32 -17.30 5.50
N LEU A 164 1.62 -17.03 5.33
CA LEU A 164 2.36 -17.19 4.07
C LEU A 164 2.16 -18.57 3.45
N ALA A 165 2.29 -19.64 4.23
CA ALA A 165 2.12 -21.01 3.71
C ALA A 165 0.72 -21.24 3.11
N ARG A 166 -0.33 -20.71 3.74
CA ARG A 166 -1.71 -20.82 3.22
C ARG A 166 -1.92 -19.96 1.98
N ALA A 167 -1.39 -18.73 1.97
CA ALA A 167 -1.45 -17.86 0.79
C ALA A 167 -0.74 -18.51 -0.42
N MET A 168 0.42 -19.10 -0.19
CA MET A 168 1.19 -19.87 -1.19
C MET A 168 0.44 -21.11 -1.67
N ASP A 169 -0.18 -21.89 -0.78
CA ASP A 169 -1.02 -23.05 -1.15
C ASP A 169 -2.18 -22.65 -2.08
N ILE A 170 -2.85 -21.52 -1.79
CA ILE A 170 -3.93 -20.99 -2.64
C ILE A 170 -3.38 -20.57 -4.02
N ALA A 171 -2.28 -19.81 -4.04
CA ALA A 171 -1.66 -19.34 -5.28
C ALA A 171 -1.11 -20.49 -6.14
N ALA A 172 -0.48 -21.50 -5.54
CA ALA A 172 0.03 -22.69 -6.21
C ALA A 172 -1.09 -23.57 -6.80
N GLY A 173 -2.30 -23.49 -6.23
CA GLY A 173 -3.50 -24.14 -6.77
C GLY A 173 -4.10 -23.47 -8.01
N ASP A 174 -3.75 -22.21 -8.30
CA ASP A 174 -4.35 -21.44 -9.39
C ASP A 174 -3.72 -21.71 -10.76
N VAL A 175 -4.56 -21.81 -11.79
CA VAL A 175 -4.15 -22.12 -13.17
C VAL A 175 -3.57 -20.91 -13.91
N GLY A 176 -3.90 -19.69 -13.50
CA GLY A 176 -3.32 -18.45 -14.03
C GLY A 176 -1.91 -18.22 -13.47
N VAL A 177 -1.77 -18.33 -12.15
CA VAL A 177 -0.46 -18.27 -11.46
C VAL A 177 0.49 -19.33 -12.01
N THR A 178 0.08 -20.61 -12.05
CA THR A 178 0.95 -21.70 -12.51
C THR A 178 1.26 -21.64 -14.01
N ALA A 179 0.45 -20.95 -14.83
CA ALA A 179 0.78 -20.68 -16.23
C ALA A 179 1.88 -19.62 -16.41
N VAL A 180 2.06 -18.71 -15.43
CA VAL A 180 3.07 -17.64 -15.47
C VAL A 180 4.35 -18.03 -14.74
N LEU A 181 4.23 -18.44 -13.47
CA LEU A 181 5.38 -18.74 -12.60
C LEU A 181 5.82 -20.21 -12.65
N GLY A 182 4.94 -21.12 -13.11
CA GLY A 182 5.16 -22.56 -13.03
C GLY A 182 4.72 -23.13 -11.68
N ASP A 183 5.36 -24.21 -11.25
CA ASP A 183 5.16 -24.77 -9.91
C ASP A 183 5.91 -23.90 -8.88
N ILE A 184 5.16 -23.21 -8.02
CA ILE A 184 5.67 -22.29 -7.00
C ILE A 184 5.68 -22.88 -5.59
N GLY A 185 5.42 -24.18 -5.40
CA GLY A 185 5.17 -24.82 -4.08
C GLY A 185 5.91 -24.22 -2.88
N ASP A 186 7.19 -24.55 -2.70
CA ASP A 186 8.06 -23.99 -1.65
C ASP A 186 8.83 -22.72 -2.11
N ALA A 187 8.31 -21.98 -3.09
CA ALA A 187 8.97 -20.77 -3.59
C ALA A 187 8.78 -19.60 -2.63
N ASP A 188 9.82 -18.80 -2.44
CA ASP A 188 9.76 -17.61 -1.59
C ASP A 188 9.32 -16.40 -2.44
N PRO A 189 8.23 -15.69 -2.08
CA PRO A 189 7.92 -14.39 -2.68
C PRO A 189 9.05 -13.37 -2.42
N ALA A 190 9.05 -12.30 -3.21
CA ALA A 190 10.03 -11.22 -3.09
C ALA A 190 9.72 -10.23 -1.95
N MET A 191 8.53 -10.33 -1.36
CA MET A 191 8.09 -9.63 -0.15
C MET A 191 7.38 -10.64 0.76
N VAL A 192 7.31 -10.37 2.06
CA VAL A 192 6.35 -11.06 2.95
C VAL A 192 4.92 -10.81 2.44
N PRO A 193 3.91 -11.65 2.76
CA PRO A 193 2.54 -11.39 2.34
C PRO A 193 2.12 -10.01 2.83
N MET A 194 1.82 -9.10 1.91
CA MET A 194 1.46 -7.73 2.25
C MET A 194 -0.04 -7.61 2.46
N SER A 195 -0.45 -6.84 3.47
CA SER A 195 -1.85 -6.42 3.62
C SER A 195 -2.22 -5.54 2.41
N ALA A 196 -3.20 -5.98 1.61
CA ALA A 196 -3.48 -5.37 0.32
C ALA A 196 -4.97 -5.43 -0.03
N TRP A 197 -5.46 -4.38 -0.68
CA TRP A 197 -6.88 -4.23 -1.05
C TRP A 197 -7.05 -3.77 -2.50
N LEU A 198 -8.23 -4.04 -3.08
CA LEU A 198 -8.62 -3.64 -4.43
C LEU A 198 -10.04 -3.07 -4.40
N ALA A 199 -10.25 -1.83 -4.85
CA ALA A 199 -11.54 -1.13 -4.81
C ALA A 199 -12.60 -1.69 -5.77
N ASP A 200 -12.18 -2.48 -6.76
CA ASP A 200 -13.02 -2.90 -7.89
C ASP A 200 -13.37 -4.39 -7.87
N ASN A 201 -13.04 -5.10 -6.78
CA ASN A 201 -13.48 -6.47 -6.54
C ASN A 201 -13.71 -6.70 -5.03
N GLU A 202 -13.87 -7.96 -4.64
CA GLU A 202 -14.25 -8.29 -3.27
C GLU A 202 -13.11 -8.16 -2.25
N CYS A 203 -11.85 -8.01 -2.68
CA CYS A 203 -10.75 -7.53 -1.83
C CYS A 203 -10.88 -6.06 -1.41
N ARG A 204 -11.98 -5.39 -1.76
CA ARG A 204 -12.42 -4.15 -1.12
C ARG A 204 -12.91 -4.39 0.30
N GLU A 205 -13.60 -5.50 0.53
CA GLU A 205 -14.35 -5.80 1.75
C GLU A 205 -13.87 -7.07 2.47
N ASP A 206 -13.32 -8.04 1.74
CA ASP A 206 -12.77 -9.30 2.26
C ASP A 206 -11.31 -9.11 2.74
N TRP A 207 -10.81 -10.04 3.56
CA TRP A 207 -9.39 -10.10 3.89
C TRP A 207 -8.60 -10.68 2.71
N CYS A 208 -7.69 -9.87 2.16
CA CYS A 208 -6.79 -10.23 1.08
C CYS A 208 -5.35 -9.84 1.40
N VAL A 209 -4.40 -10.55 0.77
CA VAL A 209 -2.96 -10.24 0.79
C VAL A 209 -2.37 -10.37 -0.60
N ASP A 210 -1.31 -9.62 -0.91
CA ASP A 210 -0.54 -9.82 -2.14
C ASP A 210 0.67 -10.74 -1.90
N LEU A 211 0.95 -11.61 -2.87
CA LEU A 211 2.22 -12.29 -3.00
C LEU A 211 2.96 -11.75 -4.22
N THR A 212 4.10 -11.14 -3.97
CA THR A 212 4.84 -10.37 -4.97
C THR A 212 6.01 -11.18 -5.54
N PHE A 213 6.13 -11.31 -6.86
CA PHE A 213 7.18 -12.08 -7.52
C PHE A 213 7.91 -11.27 -8.60
N LEU A 214 9.17 -11.66 -8.91
CA LEU A 214 9.83 -11.22 -10.15
C LEU A 214 9.17 -11.86 -11.36
N ASP A 215 9.05 -11.09 -12.45
CA ASP A 215 8.77 -11.68 -13.76
C ASP A 215 9.85 -12.73 -14.13
N PRO A 216 9.51 -14.03 -14.31
CA PRO A 216 10.51 -15.09 -14.50
C PRO A 216 11.39 -14.93 -15.75
N VAL A 217 10.96 -14.14 -16.75
CA VAL A 217 11.77 -13.85 -17.93
C VAL A 217 12.79 -12.73 -17.72
N GLY A 218 12.80 -12.09 -16.54
CA GLY A 218 13.77 -11.07 -16.16
C GLY A 218 13.52 -9.70 -16.80
N SER A 219 12.26 -9.32 -17.06
CA SER A 219 11.91 -8.03 -17.68
C SER A 219 12.07 -6.82 -16.75
N GLY A 220 12.34 -7.05 -15.46
CA GLY A 220 12.31 -6.02 -14.41
C GLY A 220 10.91 -5.69 -13.89
N ARG A 221 9.84 -6.26 -14.49
CA ARG A 221 8.48 -6.15 -13.98
C ARG A 221 8.27 -7.01 -12.73
N VAL A 222 7.27 -6.61 -11.95
CA VAL A 222 6.77 -7.33 -10.79
C VAL A 222 5.47 -8.02 -11.16
N PHE A 223 5.29 -9.27 -10.75
CA PHE A 223 4.06 -10.03 -10.89
C PHE A 223 3.38 -10.12 -9.52
N HIS A 224 2.16 -9.62 -9.43
CA HIS A 224 1.33 -9.56 -8.24
C HIS A 224 0.29 -10.69 -8.27
N ILE A 225 0.00 -11.25 -7.10
CA ILE A 225 -0.98 -12.32 -6.88
C ILE A 225 -1.77 -11.94 -5.62
N PHE A 226 -2.92 -11.30 -5.83
CA PHE A 226 -3.85 -10.97 -4.77
C PHE A 226 -4.63 -12.24 -4.39
N VAL A 227 -4.36 -12.74 -3.20
CA VAL A 227 -5.02 -13.92 -2.61
C VAL A 227 -6.13 -13.44 -1.68
N ASN A 228 -7.37 -13.86 -1.95
CA ASN A 228 -8.48 -13.66 -1.03
C ASN A 228 -8.44 -14.76 0.03
N MET A 229 -7.93 -14.40 1.20
CA MET A 229 -7.77 -15.29 2.35
C MET A 229 -9.12 -15.71 2.95
N THR A 230 -10.16 -14.91 2.76
CA THR A 230 -11.54 -15.20 3.19
C THR A 230 -12.18 -16.29 2.33
N ARG A 231 -12.02 -16.18 1.01
CA ARG A 231 -12.62 -17.10 0.02
C ARG A 231 -11.76 -18.28 -0.37
N ASN A 232 -10.48 -18.25 0.00
CA ASN A 232 -9.50 -19.28 -0.34
C ASN A 232 -9.27 -19.42 -1.86
N GLU A 233 -9.18 -18.28 -2.56
CA GLU A 233 -8.99 -18.19 -4.01
C GLU A 233 -8.04 -17.04 -4.40
N VAL A 234 -7.48 -17.08 -5.62
CA VAL A 234 -6.75 -15.95 -6.20
C VAL A 234 -7.75 -14.97 -6.78
N ALA A 235 -7.83 -13.77 -6.22
CA ALA A 235 -8.76 -12.72 -6.62
C ALA A 235 -8.27 -11.95 -7.88
N ARG A 236 -6.94 -11.79 -8.03
CA ARG A 236 -6.35 -11.11 -9.19
C ARG A 236 -4.87 -11.46 -9.36
N THR A 237 -4.43 -11.54 -10.61
CA THR A 237 -2.99 -11.51 -10.96
C THR A 237 -2.71 -10.43 -11.99
N PHE A 238 -1.63 -9.67 -11.85
CA PHE A 238 -1.24 -8.65 -12.83
C PHE A 238 0.26 -8.34 -12.78
N TYR A 239 0.74 -7.63 -13.81
CA TYR A 239 2.09 -7.08 -13.83
C TYR A 239 2.05 -5.56 -13.62
N THR A 240 2.87 -5.05 -12.71
CA THR A 240 3.19 -3.61 -12.63
C THR A 240 4.37 -3.27 -13.55
N ARG A 241 4.67 -1.98 -13.67
CA ARG A 241 5.75 -1.50 -14.53
C ARG A 241 7.12 -1.90 -13.96
N GLY A 242 8.02 -2.33 -14.86
CA GLY A 242 9.41 -2.56 -14.52
C GLY A 242 10.20 -1.27 -14.64
N ARG A 243 11.12 -1.03 -13.70
CA ARG A 243 11.99 0.15 -13.68
C ARG A 243 13.37 -0.20 -14.26
N PRO A 244 14.05 0.73 -14.95
CA PRO A 244 15.45 0.56 -15.32
C PRO A 244 16.32 0.35 -14.07
N VAL A 245 17.34 -0.52 -14.17
CA VAL A 245 18.34 -0.63 -13.11
C VAL A 245 19.23 0.61 -13.13
N LEU A 246 19.26 1.35 -12.02
CA LEU A 246 20.12 2.51 -11.84
C LEU A 246 21.56 2.07 -11.51
N ASP A 247 22.56 2.72 -12.10
CA ASP A 247 23.98 2.47 -11.83
C ASP A 247 24.40 3.14 -10.51
N VAL A 248 23.89 2.60 -9.40
CA VAL A 248 24.23 3.01 -8.03
C VAL A 248 24.91 1.85 -7.30
N PRO A 249 25.82 2.11 -6.33
CA PRO A 249 26.44 1.06 -5.54
C PRO A 249 25.40 0.16 -4.86
N GLU A 250 25.65 -1.14 -4.82
CA GLU A 250 24.85 -2.02 -3.96
C GLU A 250 24.98 -1.53 -2.50
N PRO A 251 23.86 -1.38 -1.76
CA PRO A 251 23.92 -1.02 -0.36
C PRO A 251 24.75 -2.01 0.45
N VAL A 252 25.32 -1.54 1.56
CA VAL A 252 25.97 -2.43 2.54
C VAL A 252 24.93 -3.45 3.02
N SER A 253 25.34 -4.70 3.25
CA SER A 253 24.48 -5.76 3.78
C SER A 253 23.72 -5.25 5.01
N GLN A 254 22.40 -5.16 4.87
CA GLN A 254 21.55 -4.51 5.86
C GLN A 254 21.21 -5.46 7.01
N ARG A 255 21.04 -4.89 8.21
CA ARG A 255 20.58 -5.59 9.41
C ARG A 255 19.39 -4.85 9.98
N GLY A 256 18.33 -5.59 10.32
CA GLY A 256 17.24 -5.07 11.14
C GLY A 256 17.76 -4.73 12.53
N ALA A 257 17.55 -3.49 12.97
CA ALA A 257 18.01 -2.95 14.24
C ALA A 257 17.14 -1.75 14.63
N TYR A 258 17.16 -1.41 15.92
CA TYR A 258 16.45 -0.28 16.53
C TYR A 258 16.97 -0.11 17.96
N SER A 259 16.72 1.03 18.59
CA SER A 259 17.01 1.21 20.01
C SER A 259 15.90 1.99 20.72
N ASN A 260 15.46 1.48 21.88
CA ASN A 260 14.54 2.19 22.77
C ASN A 260 15.37 3.08 23.71
N GLY A 261 14.85 4.24 24.10
CA GLY A 261 15.62 5.18 24.92
C GLY A 261 14.82 6.39 25.38
N CYS A 262 15.53 7.32 26.04
CA CYS A 262 15.02 8.65 26.34
C CYS A 262 16.14 9.67 26.12
N ASN A 263 15.77 10.90 25.79
CA ASN A 263 16.69 12.01 25.61
C ASN A 263 16.21 13.23 26.41
N ASN A 264 17.12 13.87 27.13
CA ASN A 264 16.87 15.12 27.85
C ASN A 264 17.88 16.18 27.39
N GLN A 265 17.42 17.09 26.52
CA GLN A 265 18.23 18.14 25.91
C GLN A 265 17.35 19.35 25.53
N TYR A 266 17.94 20.56 25.48
CA TYR A 266 17.26 21.77 25.01
C TYR A 266 15.94 22.12 25.74
N GLY A 267 15.80 21.70 27.00
CA GLY A 267 14.58 21.87 27.81
C GLY A 267 13.57 20.74 27.63
N TRP A 268 13.71 19.89 26.62
CA TRP A 268 12.86 18.72 26.39
C TRP A 268 13.34 17.51 27.19
N GLU A 269 12.38 16.70 27.64
CA GLU A 269 12.57 15.30 28.03
C GLU A 269 11.53 14.46 27.28
N VAL A 270 11.97 13.41 26.57
CA VAL A 270 11.10 12.53 25.79
C VAL A 270 11.68 11.11 25.76
N CYS A 271 10.81 10.11 25.85
CA CYS A 271 11.15 8.70 25.69
C CYS A 271 10.57 8.14 24.38
N TRP A 272 11.17 7.05 23.89
CA TRP A 272 10.68 6.33 22.72
C TRP A 272 10.95 4.83 22.78
N GLU A 273 10.13 4.07 22.06
CA GLU A 273 10.32 2.65 21.82
C GLU A 273 9.93 2.25 20.39
N MET A 274 10.55 1.18 19.90
CA MET A 274 10.09 0.50 18.70
C MET A 274 8.89 -0.39 19.02
N THR A 275 7.77 -0.14 18.36
CA THR A 275 6.55 -0.95 18.47
C THR A 275 6.58 -2.16 17.54
N ALA A 276 5.59 -3.05 17.68
CA ALA A 276 5.46 -4.19 16.78
C ALA A 276 5.11 -3.74 15.34
N HIS A 277 4.11 -2.85 15.20
CA HIS A 277 3.45 -2.49 13.92
C HIS A 277 3.11 -0.98 13.75
N ASP A 278 3.29 -0.15 14.79
CA ASP A 278 2.94 1.30 14.82
C ASP A 278 4.18 2.23 14.77
N GLY A 279 5.29 1.79 14.17
CA GLY A 279 6.52 2.58 14.05
C GLY A 279 7.24 2.83 15.37
N VAL A 280 7.80 4.03 15.52
CA VAL A 280 8.39 4.53 16.78
C VAL A 280 7.29 5.18 17.61
N HIS A 281 7.03 4.64 18.80
CA HIS A 281 6.17 5.29 19.77
C HIS A 281 6.98 6.22 20.65
N PHE A 282 6.70 7.51 20.57
CA PHE A 282 7.25 8.57 21.41
C PHE A 282 6.27 8.89 22.54
N PHE A 283 6.75 9.01 23.78
CA PHE A 283 5.88 9.13 24.95
C PHE A 283 6.51 9.90 26.12
N ASP A 284 5.64 10.25 27.08
CA ASP A 284 5.96 10.97 28.32
C ASP A 284 6.78 12.26 28.06
N ALA A 285 6.39 13.05 27.05
CA ALA A 285 7.16 14.20 26.58
C ALA A 285 6.85 15.49 27.35
N THR A 286 7.90 16.13 27.86
CA THR A 286 7.82 17.41 28.58
C THR A 286 8.75 18.46 28.00
N TYR A 287 8.38 19.73 28.13
CA TYR A 287 9.25 20.89 27.83
C TYR A 287 9.34 21.79 29.07
N ASN A 288 10.57 22.03 29.53
CA ASN A 288 10.91 22.70 30.80
C ASN A 288 10.20 22.13 32.04
N GLY A 289 9.79 20.85 31.99
CA GLY A 289 9.09 20.14 33.06
C GLY A 289 7.56 20.21 33.02
N THR A 290 6.97 20.85 32.00
CA THR A 290 5.53 20.83 31.70
C THR A 290 5.24 19.77 30.64
N GLU A 291 4.19 18.96 30.83
CA GLU A 291 3.74 17.93 29.88
C GLU A 291 3.25 18.57 28.58
N ILE A 292 3.62 17.99 27.44
CA ILE A 292 3.25 18.47 26.10
C ILE A 292 2.47 17.40 25.31
N PHE A 293 2.90 16.14 25.37
CA PHE A 293 2.17 15.02 24.78
C PHE A 293 2.48 13.71 25.51
N SER A 294 1.49 12.82 25.55
CA SER A 294 1.62 11.50 26.18
C SER A 294 2.02 10.40 25.19
N SER A 295 1.60 10.52 23.93
CA SER A 295 1.83 9.52 22.88
C SER A 295 1.85 10.13 21.48
N ILE A 296 2.89 9.84 20.69
CA ILE A 296 2.94 10.09 19.24
C ILE A 296 3.48 8.84 18.54
N LYS A 297 2.78 8.38 17.48
CA LYS A 297 3.17 7.22 16.65
C LYS A 297 2.51 7.23 15.27
N ILE A 298 3.10 6.55 14.29
CA ILE A 298 2.46 6.25 12.99
C ILE A 298 1.81 4.86 13.07
N THR A 299 0.49 4.82 13.26
CA THR A 299 -0.22 3.53 13.46
C THR A 299 -0.49 2.73 12.18
N GLN A 300 -0.30 3.34 11.01
CA GLN A 300 -0.42 2.69 9.71
C GLN A 300 0.22 3.56 8.62
N ILE A 301 0.69 2.96 7.54
CA ILE A 301 0.96 3.68 6.29
C ILE A 301 0.11 3.04 5.18
N GLU A 302 -0.57 3.84 4.35
CA GLU A 302 -1.24 3.33 3.14
C GLU A 302 -0.57 3.86 1.87
N ALA A 303 -0.02 2.94 1.07
CA ALA A 303 0.48 3.21 -0.27
C ALA A 303 -0.60 2.88 -1.31
N TRP A 304 -1.34 3.90 -1.75
CA TRP A 304 -2.32 3.78 -2.84
C TRP A 304 -1.64 3.99 -4.21
N TYR A 305 -1.97 3.17 -5.22
CA TYR A 305 -1.34 3.22 -6.54
C TYR A 305 -2.34 3.50 -7.65
N PRO A 306 -2.53 4.75 -8.13
CA PRO A 306 -3.54 5.06 -9.16
C PRO A 306 -3.42 4.31 -10.51
N SER A 307 -2.34 3.55 -10.74
CA SER A 307 -2.15 2.70 -11.92
C SER A 307 -2.90 1.36 -11.88
N TRP A 308 -3.35 0.91 -10.70
CA TRP A 308 -4.21 -0.25 -10.50
C TRP A 308 -5.15 0.04 -9.31
N PRO A 309 -6.44 -0.35 -9.34
CA PRO A 309 -7.43 0.16 -8.39
C PRO A 309 -7.30 -0.44 -6.97
N GLY A 310 -6.21 -0.16 -6.27
CA GLY A 310 -5.89 -0.71 -4.96
C GLY A 310 -4.60 -0.18 -4.37
N GLY A 311 -4.22 -0.73 -3.23
CA GLY A 311 -3.03 -0.32 -2.49
C GLY A 311 -2.64 -1.30 -1.40
N TYR A 312 -1.56 -0.94 -0.70
CA TYR A 312 -1.06 -1.68 0.45
C TYR A 312 -1.33 -0.93 1.74
N ARG A 313 -1.30 -1.70 2.83
CA ARG A 313 -1.16 -1.19 4.19
C ARG A 313 0.19 -1.65 4.69
N ASP A 314 1.11 -0.72 4.66
CA ASP A 314 2.48 -0.93 5.06
C ASP A 314 2.52 -0.71 6.58
N GLU A 315 2.68 -1.80 7.32
CA GLU A 315 2.96 -1.77 8.75
C GLU A 315 4.47 -1.46 8.92
N ILE A 316 4.84 -0.66 9.92
CA ILE A 316 6.24 -0.38 10.27
C ILE A 316 6.51 -0.75 11.72
N GLY A 317 7.64 -1.39 12.02
CA GLY A 317 7.92 -1.87 13.38
C GLY A 317 8.73 -3.17 13.41
N PHE A 318 9.14 -3.61 14.60
CA PHE A 318 10.07 -4.75 14.73
C PHE A 318 9.48 -6.10 14.28
N SER A 319 8.16 -6.21 14.13
CA SER A 319 7.47 -7.41 13.64
C SER A 319 6.61 -7.15 12.40
N ALA A 320 6.67 -5.94 11.85
CA ALA A 320 5.83 -5.46 10.78
C ALA A 320 6.28 -5.94 9.39
N SER A 321 5.48 -5.62 8.35
CA SER A 321 5.89 -5.83 6.96
C SER A 321 7.16 -5.06 6.61
N VAL A 322 7.27 -3.79 6.99
CA VAL A 322 8.44 -2.93 6.69
C VAL A 322 9.27 -2.72 7.98
N PRO A 323 10.36 -3.50 8.20
CA PRO A 323 11.07 -3.52 9.47
C PRO A 323 12.02 -2.31 9.65
N PRO A 324 12.39 -1.98 10.91
CA PRO A 324 13.38 -0.94 11.20
C PRO A 324 14.79 -1.38 10.80
N PHE A 325 15.58 -0.40 10.34
CA PHE A 325 16.94 -0.57 9.86
C PHE A 325 17.89 0.44 10.52
N ASP A 326 19.05 -0.06 10.98
CA ASP A 326 19.99 0.61 11.89
C ASP A 326 19.36 1.07 13.23
N ASP A 327 20.20 1.24 14.26
CA ASP A 327 19.73 1.71 15.57
C ASP A 327 19.07 3.10 15.45
N THR A 328 17.99 3.31 16.20
CA THR A 328 17.26 4.58 16.26
C THR A 328 18.19 5.73 16.63
N GLN A 329 18.26 6.75 15.78
CA GLN A 329 19.28 7.78 15.84
C GLN A 329 18.78 9.02 16.58
N VAL A 330 19.58 9.52 17.52
CA VAL A 330 19.40 10.86 18.10
C VAL A 330 20.44 11.79 17.49
N VAL A 331 20.00 12.83 16.79
CA VAL A 331 20.85 13.76 16.05
C VAL A 331 20.69 15.17 16.64
N ASP A 332 21.77 15.72 17.18
CA ASP A 332 21.88 17.11 17.62
C ASP A 332 21.91 18.05 16.40
N LEU A 333 21.09 19.10 16.42
CA LEU A 333 20.89 20.07 15.33
C LEU A 333 21.40 21.48 15.67
N GLU A 334 22.22 21.62 16.72
CA GLU A 334 22.72 22.87 17.33
C GLU A 334 21.62 23.72 18.03
N ASN A 335 20.43 23.84 17.44
CA ASN A 335 19.27 24.56 17.99
C ASN A 335 18.08 23.65 18.40
N GLY A 336 18.35 22.36 18.56
CA GLY A 336 17.38 21.32 18.85
C GLY A 336 17.99 19.94 18.65
N PHE A 337 17.16 18.90 18.63
CA PHE A 337 17.55 17.55 18.21
C PHE A 337 16.42 16.88 17.43
N GLU A 338 16.73 15.82 16.70
CA GLU A 338 15.73 14.90 16.16
C GLU A 338 16.01 13.46 16.59
N VAL A 339 14.94 12.69 16.72
CA VAL A 339 14.98 11.23 16.87
C VAL A 339 14.41 10.64 15.59
N ARG A 340 15.20 9.76 14.94
CA ARG A 340 14.95 9.23 13.59
C ARG A 340 15.02 7.72 13.58
N GLN A 341 14.03 7.07 12.98
CA GLN A 341 14.13 5.68 12.54
C GLN A 341 13.94 5.59 11.03
N LEU A 342 14.77 4.75 10.40
CA LEU A 342 14.63 4.31 9.02
C LEU A 342 13.98 2.92 9.00
N PHE A 343 13.02 2.70 8.12
CA PHE A 343 12.32 1.42 7.89
C PHE A 343 12.47 0.97 6.44
N THR A 344 12.84 -0.29 6.19
CA THR A 344 12.92 -0.89 4.84
C THR A 344 13.13 -2.41 4.90
N GLU A 345 12.54 -3.15 3.95
CA GLU A 345 12.78 -4.61 3.79
C GLU A 345 13.98 -4.94 2.88
N PHE A 346 14.65 -3.94 2.29
CA PHE A 346 15.40 -4.16 1.05
C PHE A 346 16.90 -3.83 1.12
N THR A 347 17.71 -4.89 1.17
CA THR A 347 19.19 -4.85 0.99
C THR A 347 19.67 -4.12 -0.27
N ARG A 348 18.79 -3.82 -1.23
CA ARG A 348 19.10 -3.35 -2.59
C ARG A 348 18.29 -2.13 -3.04
N TRP A 349 18.10 -1.16 -2.17
CA TRP A 349 17.50 0.13 -2.54
C TRP A 349 18.38 0.94 -3.52
N PRO A 350 17.84 1.59 -4.57
CA PRO A 350 16.45 1.59 -5.04
C PRO A 350 16.16 0.51 -6.11
N ASN A 351 17.14 -0.33 -6.47
CA ASN A 351 17.06 -1.37 -7.51
C ASN A 351 16.31 -2.63 -7.05
N CYS A 352 15.26 -2.45 -6.27
CA CYS A 352 14.46 -3.50 -5.64
C CYS A 352 13.01 -3.45 -6.15
N ILE A 353 12.26 -4.49 -5.81
CA ILE A 353 10.85 -4.66 -6.15
C ILE A 353 10.02 -4.01 -5.05
N CYS A 354 8.96 -3.30 -5.43
CA CYS A 354 7.99 -2.77 -4.47
C CYS A 354 8.56 -1.96 -3.32
N CYS A 355 9.80 -1.49 -3.43
CA CYS A 355 10.54 -1.35 -2.20
C CYS A 355 10.19 -0.08 -1.44
N TYR A 356 9.68 -0.31 -0.24
CA TYR A 356 9.38 0.70 0.74
C TYR A 356 10.63 1.06 1.52
N ARG A 357 10.82 2.37 1.69
CA ARG A 357 11.91 2.96 2.45
C ARG A 357 11.39 4.24 3.06
N TYR A 358 11.13 4.19 4.36
CA TYR A 358 10.51 5.28 5.10
C TYR A 358 11.43 5.80 6.19
N GLU A 359 11.35 7.09 6.49
CA GLU A 359 11.88 7.62 7.74
C GLU A 359 10.77 8.25 8.55
N GLU A 360 10.69 7.86 9.81
CA GLU A 360 9.87 8.47 10.84
C GLU A 360 10.80 9.32 11.71
N VAL A 361 10.46 10.59 11.88
CA VAL A 361 11.29 11.55 12.61
C VAL A 361 10.41 12.45 13.47
N LEU A 362 10.70 12.51 14.78
CA LEU A 362 10.27 13.64 15.61
C LEU A 362 11.45 14.57 15.84
N ARG A 363 11.22 15.87 15.62
CA ARG A 363 12.20 16.92 15.89
C ARG A 363 11.71 17.82 17.03
N PHE A 364 12.63 18.23 17.90
CA PHE A 364 12.40 19.03 19.09
C PHE A 364 13.36 20.22 19.10
N MET A 365 12.83 21.43 19.17
CA MET A 365 13.58 22.68 19.04
C MET A 365 13.74 23.38 20.40
N ALA A 366 14.81 24.15 20.55
CA ALA A 366 15.16 24.82 21.80
C ALA A 366 14.17 25.91 22.27
N ASP A 367 13.26 26.35 21.40
CA ASP A 367 12.18 27.29 21.72
C ASP A 367 10.88 26.61 22.21
N GLY A 368 10.82 25.28 22.19
CA GLY A 368 9.62 24.51 22.52
C GLY A 368 8.81 24.09 21.28
N THR A 369 9.26 24.35 20.06
CA THR A 369 8.65 23.78 18.85
C THR A 369 8.93 22.28 18.78
N PHE A 370 7.94 21.48 18.38
CA PHE A 370 8.17 20.10 17.92
C PHE A 370 7.54 19.84 16.55
N GLU A 371 8.06 18.84 15.84
CA GLU A 371 7.68 18.55 14.46
C GLU A 371 7.52 17.04 14.24
N ALA A 372 6.36 16.62 13.72
CA ALA A 372 6.13 15.27 13.22
C ALA A 372 6.47 15.21 11.72
N ARG A 373 7.46 14.39 11.36
CA ARG A 373 8.01 14.30 10.01
C ARG A 373 7.99 12.87 9.50
N PHE A 374 7.42 12.68 8.31
CA PHE A 374 7.47 11.41 7.59
C PHE A 374 8.13 11.61 6.22
N VAL A 375 9.08 10.75 5.88
CA VAL A 375 9.79 10.76 4.61
C VAL A 375 9.57 9.45 3.87
N SER A 376 9.11 9.49 2.62
CA SER A 376 9.13 8.34 1.71
C SER A 376 10.23 8.50 0.67
N HIS A 377 11.20 7.60 0.73
CA HIS A 377 12.26 7.44 -0.26
C HIS A 377 11.86 6.52 -1.41
N GLY A 378 10.66 5.90 -1.34
CA GLY A 378 10.14 5.01 -2.37
C GLY A 378 11.13 3.89 -2.72
N PRO A 379 11.15 3.37 -3.96
CA PRO A 379 10.26 3.66 -5.08
C PRO A 379 8.84 3.05 -4.94
N GLY A 380 8.62 2.06 -4.07
CA GLY A 380 7.35 1.32 -3.97
C GLY A 380 7.04 0.45 -5.21
N CYS A 381 5.78 0.00 -5.37
CA CYS A 381 5.38 -0.94 -6.44
C CYS A 381 5.15 -0.34 -7.83
N ASP A 382 4.93 0.97 -7.96
CA ASP A 382 4.74 1.66 -9.25
C ASP A 382 5.18 3.13 -9.15
N ASP A 383 5.32 3.86 -10.26
CA ASP A 383 5.80 5.26 -10.23
C ASP A 383 4.76 6.25 -9.67
N LEU A 384 3.47 5.99 -9.91
CA LEU A 384 2.38 6.80 -9.38
C LEU A 384 1.88 6.17 -8.08
N SER A 385 2.10 6.84 -6.96
CA SER A 385 1.54 6.48 -5.66
C SER A 385 1.12 7.70 -4.85
N ILE A 386 0.31 7.44 -3.83
CA ILE A 386 -0.03 8.39 -2.77
C ILE A 386 0.23 7.66 -1.44
N TYR A 387 1.25 8.11 -0.70
CA TYR A 387 1.53 7.60 0.64
C TYR A 387 0.71 8.37 1.68
N ARG A 388 0.11 7.65 2.62
CA ARG A 388 -0.67 8.18 3.73
C ARG A 388 -0.18 7.58 5.06
N PRO A 389 0.79 8.18 5.75
CA PRO A 389 1.09 7.82 7.14
C PRO A 389 -0.03 8.33 8.06
N PHE A 390 -0.48 7.50 8.98
CA PHE A 390 -1.55 7.82 9.94
C PHE A 390 -0.93 8.14 11.30
N TRP A 391 -0.51 9.40 11.46
CA TRP A 391 -0.03 9.91 12.74
C TRP A 391 -1.18 10.02 13.72
N ARG A 392 -1.04 9.39 14.89
CA ARG A 392 -1.84 9.64 16.09
C ARG A 392 -1.00 10.46 17.04
N ILE A 393 -1.56 11.56 17.56
CA ILE A 393 -0.87 12.54 18.40
C ILE A 393 -1.79 12.84 19.59
N ASP A 394 -1.42 12.33 20.76
CA ASP A 394 -2.14 12.39 22.02
C ASP A 394 -1.57 13.55 22.84
N THR A 395 -2.15 14.74 22.66
CA THR A 395 -1.65 15.98 23.23
C THR A 395 -2.19 16.16 24.63
N ASN A 396 -1.28 16.25 25.61
CA ASN A 396 -1.59 16.43 27.03
C ASN A 396 -0.92 17.74 27.46
N LEU A 397 -1.54 18.90 27.19
CA LEU A 397 -0.91 20.18 27.51
C LEU A 397 -1.07 20.48 29.01
N ASP A 398 0.04 20.49 29.75
CA ASP A 398 0.05 20.58 31.23
C ASP A 398 -0.80 19.49 31.95
N GLY A 399 -1.09 18.39 31.25
CA GLY A 399 -1.87 17.25 31.73
C GLY A 399 -2.91 16.76 30.71
N ALA A 400 -3.68 15.74 31.10
CA ALA A 400 -4.70 15.07 30.27
C ALA A 400 -6.13 15.64 30.43
N GLU A 401 -6.27 16.81 31.05
CA GLU A 401 -7.57 17.43 31.34
C GLU A 401 -7.54 18.90 30.89
N ASN A 402 -8.70 19.40 30.47
CA ASN A 402 -8.91 20.80 30.06
C ASN A 402 -8.26 21.18 28.71
N ASP A 403 -7.95 20.23 27.83
CA ASP A 403 -7.56 20.57 26.47
C ASP A 403 -8.74 21.18 25.70
N MET A 404 -8.41 22.14 24.85
CA MET A 404 -9.31 22.87 23.96
C MET A 404 -8.67 22.99 22.59
N ALA A 405 -9.50 23.06 21.56
CA ALA A 405 -9.06 23.29 20.18
C ALA A 405 -9.81 24.47 19.54
N TRP A 406 -9.10 25.27 18.76
CA TRP A 406 -9.66 26.30 17.90
C TRP A 406 -9.23 26.06 16.46
N VAL A 407 -10.12 26.35 15.51
CA VAL A 407 -9.86 26.22 14.08
C VAL A 407 -10.08 27.56 13.39
N TRP A 408 -9.14 27.93 12.54
CA TRP A 408 -9.28 29.09 11.67
C TRP A 408 -10.20 28.76 10.49
N GLN A 409 -11.38 29.38 10.48
CA GLN A 409 -12.39 29.24 9.43
C GLN A 409 -13.15 30.55 9.24
N ASN A 410 -13.55 30.86 8.00
CA ASN A 410 -14.31 32.08 7.69
C ASN A 410 -13.63 33.38 8.21
N ASN A 411 -12.30 33.43 8.15
CA ASN A 411 -11.45 34.53 8.65
C ASN A 411 -11.58 34.83 10.17
N ASN A 412 -11.93 33.83 10.99
CA ASN A 412 -11.99 33.96 12.44
C ASN A 412 -11.46 32.69 13.11
N TRP A 413 -10.99 32.79 14.35
CA TRP A 413 -10.79 31.63 15.21
C TRP A 413 -12.14 31.19 15.79
N ASN A 414 -12.49 29.93 15.62
CA ASN A 414 -13.71 29.34 16.18
C ASN A 414 -13.31 28.18 17.08
N GLU A 415 -13.89 28.08 18.27
CA GLU A 415 -13.71 26.89 19.11
C GLU A 415 -14.30 25.66 18.42
N ALA A 416 -13.60 24.54 18.49
CA ALA A 416 -14.11 23.25 18.08
C ALA A 416 -14.78 22.59 19.28
N GLU A 417 -16.09 22.74 19.41
CA GLU A 417 -16.86 22.15 20.54
C GLU A 417 -17.06 20.63 20.40
N GLN A 418 -16.93 20.09 19.18
CA GLN A 418 -17.19 18.70 18.83
C GLN A 418 -16.10 18.15 17.91
N GLU A 419 -15.98 16.82 17.89
CA GLU A 419 -15.08 16.10 16.98
C GLU A 419 -15.27 16.48 15.51
N LEU A 420 -14.19 16.56 14.75
CA LEU A 420 -14.24 16.98 13.35
C LEU A 420 -13.11 16.45 12.46
N GLU A 421 -13.36 16.52 11.15
CA GLU A 421 -12.36 16.38 10.09
C GLU A 421 -12.14 17.73 9.36
N LEU A 422 -10.88 18.10 9.18
CA LEU A 422 -10.42 19.21 8.35
C LEU A 422 -9.77 18.68 7.07
N PHE A 423 -10.35 19.02 5.92
CA PHE A 423 -9.81 18.65 4.62
C PHE A 423 -10.16 19.66 3.51
N PRO A 424 -9.17 20.16 2.74
CA PRO A 424 -7.73 20.04 2.98
C PRO A 424 -7.30 20.86 4.21
N PHE A 425 -6.48 20.27 5.09
CA PHE A 425 -5.95 20.95 6.28
C PHE A 425 -5.10 22.19 5.96
N VAL A 426 -4.53 22.24 4.75
CA VAL A 426 -3.63 23.30 4.28
C VAL A 426 -4.34 24.49 3.62
N ASP A 427 -5.67 24.46 3.52
CA ASP A 427 -6.46 25.50 2.86
C ASP A 427 -7.15 26.41 3.90
N GLU A 428 -7.26 27.69 3.56
CA GLU A 428 -7.75 28.75 4.46
C GLU A 428 -7.01 28.74 5.80
N ASN A 429 -5.69 28.95 5.81
CA ASN A 429 -4.93 29.12 7.05
C ASN A 429 -5.07 30.55 7.60
N ALA A 430 -4.72 30.74 8.87
CA ALA A 430 -4.58 32.05 9.48
C ALA A 430 -3.50 32.88 8.76
N PRO A 431 -3.53 34.23 8.85
CA PRO A 431 -2.51 35.10 8.25
C PRO A 431 -1.08 34.80 8.71
N THR A 432 -0.95 34.18 9.87
CA THR A 432 0.26 33.75 10.57
C THR A 432 0.79 32.37 10.11
N GLY A 433 -0.06 31.54 9.48
CA GLY A 433 0.32 30.29 8.79
C GLY A 433 -0.34 29.01 9.33
N GLU A 434 -0.81 29.04 10.57
CA GLU A 434 -1.46 27.93 11.28
C GLU A 434 -2.93 27.72 10.87
N LYS A 435 -3.45 26.52 11.13
CA LYS A 435 -4.87 26.17 10.87
C LYS A 435 -5.64 25.83 12.15
N VAL A 436 -4.94 25.25 13.12
CA VAL A 436 -5.47 24.83 14.41
C VAL A 436 -4.61 25.42 15.51
N ILE A 437 -5.23 25.83 16.62
CA ILE A 437 -4.55 26.05 17.90
C ILE A 437 -5.10 25.00 18.86
N ILE A 438 -4.24 24.35 19.61
CA ILE A 438 -4.58 23.55 20.78
C ILE A 438 -4.10 24.28 22.03
N SER A 439 -4.79 24.11 23.16
CA SER A 439 -4.31 24.62 24.45
C SER A 439 -4.88 23.88 25.63
N SER A 440 -4.20 23.99 26.77
CA SER A 440 -4.82 23.83 28.09
C SER A 440 -4.46 25.04 28.96
N ASP A 441 -5.43 25.57 29.69
CA ASP A 441 -5.34 26.79 30.53
C ASP A 441 -4.67 28.00 29.83
N ASN A 442 -3.34 28.12 29.95
CA ASN A 442 -2.53 29.23 29.44
C ASN A 442 -1.37 28.76 28.53
N LEU A 443 -1.32 27.47 28.20
CA LEU A 443 -0.31 26.86 27.33
C LEU A 443 -0.93 26.61 25.96
N TYR A 444 -0.48 27.34 24.93
CA TYR A 444 -1.01 27.25 23.57
C TYR A 444 0.04 26.71 22.60
N TYR A 445 -0.38 25.81 21.72
CA TYR A 445 0.39 25.35 20.57
C TYR A 445 -0.34 25.61 19.26
N HIS A 446 0.33 26.31 18.35
CA HIS A 446 -0.15 26.65 17.02
C HIS A 446 0.30 25.54 16.05
N VAL A 447 -0.66 24.96 15.33
CA VAL A 447 -0.46 23.78 14.49
C VAL A 447 -0.52 24.15 13.02
N GLN A 448 0.59 23.92 12.32
CA GLN A 448 0.73 24.19 10.88
C GLN A 448 1.36 23.02 10.13
N MET A 449 0.97 22.83 8.87
CA MET A 449 1.63 21.88 7.97
C MET A 449 2.46 22.64 6.93
N ASP A 450 3.73 22.26 6.78
CA ASP A 450 4.54 22.75 5.66
C ASP A 450 4.16 21.97 4.39
N ARG A 451 3.89 22.67 3.28
CA ARG A 451 3.87 22.05 1.94
C ARG A 451 5.32 21.88 1.49
N THR A 452 5.80 20.65 1.34
CA THR A 452 7.18 20.39 0.85
C THR A 452 7.22 20.31 -0.68
N ASP A 453 6.08 19.99 -1.30
CA ASP A 453 5.85 20.11 -2.73
C ASP A 453 5.98 21.57 -3.20
N PRO A 454 6.93 21.90 -4.11
CA PRO A 454 7.04 23.24 -4.70
C PRO A 454 5.83 23.66 -5.56
N LEU A 455 4.94 22.73 -5.92
CA LEU A 455 3.67 23.01 -6.59
C LEU A 455 2.46 23.08 -5.63
N GLY A 456 2.67 22.80 -4.33
CA GLY A 456 1.66 22.92 -3.30
C GLY A 456 0.49 21.94 -3.40
N LEU A 457 0.62 20.80 -4.09
CA LEU A 457 -0.38 19.74 -4.16
C LEU A 457 -0.37 18.79 -2.95
N ASP A 458 0.57 18.99 -2.01
CA ASP A 458 0.51 18.40 -0.68
C ASP A 458 -0.73 18.89 0.05
N GLU A 459 -1.57 17.92 0.39
CA GLU A 459 -2.79 18.08 1.19
C GLU A 459 -2.67 17.16 2.40
N ALA A 460 -3.46 17.40 3.43
CA ALA A 460 -3.66 16.44 4.51
C ALA A 460 -5.13 16.42 4.94
N ARG A 461 -5.56 15.27 5.45
CA ARG A 461 -6.69 15.20 6.37
C ARG A 461 -6.14 15.39 7.78
N PHE A 462 -6.80 16.21 8.56
CA PHE A 462 -6.47 16.42 9.97
C PHE A 462 -7.74 16.25 10.78
N PHE A 463 -7.66 15.56 11.90
CA PHE A 463 -8.82 15.26 12.72
C PHE A 463 -8.55 15.65 14.17
N ILE A 464 -9.61 16.06 14.86
CA ILE A 464 -9.60 16.40 16.28
C ILE A 464 -10.71 15.54 16.90
N LEU A 465 -10.32 14.60 17.74
CA LEU A 465 -11.22 13.66 18.42
C LEU A 465 -11.05 13.77 19.93
N LYS A 466 -12.07 13.32 20.67
CA LYS A 466 -11.90 13.03 22.09
C LYS A 466 -11.11 11.73 22.24
N LYS A 467 -10.28 11.60 23.27
CA LYS A 467 -9.60 10.33 23.57
C LYS A 467 -10.58 9.31 24.13
N ASN A 468 -10.66 8.16 23.47
CA ASN A 468 -11.23 6.94 24.02
C ASN A 468 -10.26 5.76 23.91
N GLU A 469 -10.41 4.78 24.81
CA GLU A 469 -9.67 3.52 24.80
C GLU A 469 -10.02 2.69 23.55
N GLY A 470 -9.01 2.19 22.84
CA GLY A 470 -9.17 1.44 21.59
C GLY A 470 -9.18 2.30 20.31
N GLU A 471 -9.10 3.62 20.42
CA GLU A 471 -9.08 4.56 19.27
C GLU A 471 -7.63 4.89 18.88
N GLY A 472 -6.91 3.83 18.51
CA GLY A 472 -5.52 3.84 18.01
C GLY A 472 -4.43 4.01 19.08
N ASP A 473 -4.78 3.96 20.37
CA ASP A 473 -3.84 3.91 21.50
C ASP A 473 -3.06 2.57 21.54
N GLY A 474 -3.76 1.45 21.32
CA GLY A 474 -3.16 0.17 20.94
C GLY A 474 -2.85 0.09 19.43
N PRO A 475 -2.47 -1.10 18.91
CA PRO A 475 -2.24 -1.33 17.48
C PRO A 475 -3.49 -0.98 16.65
N THR A 476 -3.36 -0.09 15.66
CA THR A 476 -4.51 0.28 14.82
C THR A 476 -4.87 -0.87 13.88
N ALA A 477 -6.05 -1.44 14.11
CA ALA A 477 -6.57 -2.51 13.29
C ALA A 477 -7.06 -1.97 11.91
N THR A 478 -6.67 -2.61 10.81
CA THR A 478 -7.06 -2.20 9.45
C THR A 478 -8.46 -2.73 9.06
N GLY A 479 -9.15 -2.21 8.05
CA GLY A 479 -10.51 -2.67 7.64
C GLY A 479 -10.72 -2.76 6.12
N PRO A 480 -11.93 -2.57 5.58
CA PRO A 480 -12.17 -2.42 4.14
C PRO A 480 -11.29 -1.36 3.45
N GLY A 481 -10.89 -1.59 2.21
CA GLY A 481 -9.80 -0.88 1.51
C GLY A 481 -9.94 0.63 1.36
N ASP A 482 -11.16 1.11 1.15
CA ASP A 482 -11.47 2.50 0.81
C ASP A 482 -12.39 3.20 1.81
N THR A 483 -13.15 2.46 2.62
CA THR A 483 -14.15 2.99 3.56
C THR A 483 -13.66 3.01 5.01
N PHE A 484 -12.73 2.13 5.38
CA PHE A 484 -12.12 2.15 6.71
C PHE A 484 -10.91 3.09 6.70
N GLN A 485 -11.11 4.31 7.19
CA GLN A 485 -10.09 5.37 7.19
C GLN A 485 -9.95 5.94 8.61
N PRO A 486 -9.15 5.32 9.49
CA PRO A 486 -8.90 5.86 10.82
C PRO A 486 -8.43 7.33 10.77
N PRO A 487 -8.92 8.21 11.67
CA PRO A 487 -9.87 7.95 12.74
C PRO A 487 -11.35 8.12 12.35
N ARG A 488 -11.70 8.33 11.07
CA ARG A 488 -13.05 8.81 10.66
C ARG A 488 -14.20 7.94 11.19
N GLN A 489 -14.02 6.62 11.34
CA GLN A 489 -15.06 5.73 11.89
C GLN A 489 -15.40 5.97 13.37
N TRP A 490 -14.58 6.71 14.11
CA TRP A 490 -14.78 7.04 15.52
C TRP A 490 -15.48 8.39 15.74
N ILE A 491 -15.49 9.27 14.73
CA ILE A 491 -16.19 10.57 14.81
C ILE A 491 -17.69 10.33 14.93
N ASP A 492 -18.23 10.46 16.14
CA ASP A 492 -19.66 10.28 16.43
C ASP A 492 -20.35 11.52 17.03
N GLY A 493 -19.58 12.59 17.21
CA GLY A 493 -20.06 13.91 17.65
C GLY A 493 -19.92 14.13 19.15
N GLU A 494 -18.99 13.43 19.82
CA GLU A 494 -18.60 13.74 21.19
C GLU A 494 -18.13 15.20 21.32
N THR A 495 -18.28 15.74 22.54
CA THR A 495 -17.74 17.04 22.91
C THR A 495 -16.25 16.91 23.21
N ILE A 496 -15.44 17.82 22.65
CA ILE A 496 -13.99 17.85 22.86
C ILE A 496 -13.52 19.01 23.77
N SER A 497 -14.35 20.06 23.97
CA SER A 497 -14.02 21.15 24.90
C SER A 497 -13.86 20.65 26.34
N ASP A 498 -12.78 21.05 27.00
CA ASP A 498 -12.40 20.65 28.36
C ASP A 498 -12.18 19.13 28.53
N THR A 499 -11.66 18.44 27.51
CA THR A 499 -11.42 16.98 27.54
C THR A 499 -9.95 16.62 27.25
N ASP A 500 -9.63 15.33 27.17
CA ASP A 500 -8.36 14.82 26.65
C ASP A 500 -8.50 14.68 25.12
N ILE A 501 -7.66 15.38 24.34
CA ILE A 501 -7.81 15.51 22.88
C ILE A 501 -6.74 14.71 22.13
N VAL A 502 -7.18 13.91 21.17
CA VAL A 502 -6.30 13.19 20.23
C VAL A 502 -6.42 13.81 18.84
N LEU A 503 -5.27 14.23 18.30
CA LEU A 503 -5.14 14.73 16.95
C LEU A 503 -4.69 13.60 16.03
N TRP A 504 -5.25 13.56 14.82
CA TRP A 504 -4.75 12.68 13.77
C TRP A 504 -4.33 13.46 12.53
N TYR A 505 -3.15 13.15 12.01
CA TYR A 505 -2.58 13.80 10.84
C TYR A 505 -2.27 12.78 9.74
N VAL A 506 -3.00 12.90 8.63
CA VAL A 506 -2.93 11.97 7.49
C VAL A 506 -2.59 12.77 6.22
N PRO A 507 -1.29 13.05 5.95
CA PRO A 507 -0.85 13.71 4.74
C PRO A 507 -1.03 12.82 3.50
N LEU A 508 -1.25 13.46 2.35
CA LEU A 508 -1.51 12.82 1.05
C LEU A 508 -0.30 13.01 0.14
N LEU A 509 0.77 12.25 0.40
CA LEU A 509 2.04 12.35 -0.29
C LEU A 509 1.99 11.71 -1.68
N LYS A 510 1.42 12.46 -2.64
CA LYS A 510 1.42 12.16 -4.08
C LYS A 510 2.86 12.14 -4.61
N THR A 511 3.30 11.07 -5.30
CA THR A 511 4.66 11.00 -5.88
C THR A 511 4.85 11.94 -7.06
N LYS A 512 3.86 11.98 -7.96
CA LYS A 512 3.84 12.94 -9.08
C LYS A 512 3.22 14.26 -8.63
N LYS A 513 4.06 15.29 -8.48
CA LYS A 513 3.62 16.66 -8.17
C LYS A 513 3.25 17.44 -9.43
N GLY A 514 3.89 17.16 -10.56
CA GLY A 514 3.57 17.77 -11.85
C GLY A 514 4.85 18.07 -12.63
N GLY A 515 4.88 17.77 -13.93
CA GLY A 515 6.14 17.70 -14.70
C GLY A 515 6.95 19.01 -14.66
N PRO A 516 8.25 18.98 -14.29
CA PRO A 516 9.13 17.81 -14.09
C PRO A 516 9.23 17.32 -12.63
N TRP A 517 8.44 17.86 -11.69
CA TRP A 517 8.54 17.56 -10.27
C TRP A 517 7.92 16.21 -9.91
N TRP A 518 8.79 15.31 -9.48
CA TRP A 518 8.48 14.04 -8.86
C TRP A 518 9.23 13.94 -7.54
N CYS A 519 8.54 13.39 -6.56
CA CYS A 519 9.14 12.70 -5.44
C CYS A 519 9.10 11.19 -5.80
N VAL A 520 10.24 10.52 -5.71
CA VAL A 520 10.52 9.10 -6.00
C VAL A 520 10.38 8.66 -7.48
N PRO A 521 11.22 7.71 -7.96
CA PRO A 521 12.41 8.12 -8.72
C PRO A 521 12.32 7.97 -10.25
N ASP A 522 11.83 9.01 -10.93
CA ASP A 522 12.38 9.49 -12.22
C ASP A 522 11.67 10.80 -12.65
N PRO A 523 12.23 11.66 -13.52
CA PRO A 523 13.54 11.57 -14.14
C PRO A 523 14.49 12.77 -13.89
N GLU A 524 15.71 12.41 -13.50
CA GLU A 524 16.95 13.21 -13.40
C GLU A 524 16.95 14.55 -12.60
N PRO A 525 18.06 14.87 -11.89
CA PRO A 525 19.33 14.15 -11.79
C PRO A 525 19.47 13.32 -10.49
N GLY A 526 18.38 12.91 -9.83
CA GLY A 526 18.47 12.13 -8.59
C GLY A 526 17.15 11.61 -8.04
N VAL A 527 17.23 10.90 -6.91
CA VAL A 527 16.07 10.46 -6.13
C VAL A 527 15.64 11.60 -5.20
N ASN A 528 14.44 12.14 -5.42
CA ASN A 528 13.83 13.13 -4.54
C ASN A 528 12.90 12.42 -3.53
N GLN A 529 12.98 12.76 -2.25
CA GLN A 529 12.07 12.20 -1.24
C GLN A 529 10.68 12.86 -1.28
N CYS A 530 9.61 12.12 -0.92
CA CYS A 530 8.36 12.73 -0.46
C CYS A 530 8.54 13.06 1.03
N GLU A 531 8.21 14.27 1.48
CA GLU A 531 8.28 14.61 2.91
C GLU A 531 6.98 15.30 3.35
N ALA A 532 6.43 14.89 4.50
CA ALA A 532 5.35 15.57 5.18
C ALA A 532 5.87 16.10 6.52
N ILE A 533 5.51 17.34 6.86
CA ILE A 533 5.92 18.00 8.10
C ILE A 533 4.69 18.66 8.72
N LEU A 534 4.34 18.24 9.93
CA LEU A 534 3.43 18.94 10.82
C LEU A 534 4.25 19.58 11.95
N ARG A 535 4.03 20.85 12.23
CA ARG A 535 4.71 21.60 13.30
C ARG A 535 3.72 22.01 14.38
N PHE A 536 4.19 21.94 15.61
CA PHE A 536 3.54 22.45 16.81
C PHE A 536 4.45 23.52 17.39
N LEU A 537 4.03 24.77 17.31
CA LEU A 537 4.78 25.97 17.72
C LEU A 537 4.19 26.52 19.02
N PRO A 538 4.96 26.75 20.10
CA PRO A 538 4.46 27.49 21.25
C PRO A 538 3.96 28.88 20.83
N GLY A 539 2.78 29.27 21.32
CA GLY A 539 2.14 30.53 20.93
C GLY A 539 1.31 31.14 22.05
N ASP A 540 0.52 32.14 21.66
CA ASP A 540 -0.44 32.83 22.53
C ASP A 540 -1.89 32.37 22.22
N ALA A 541 -2.84 32.81 23.05
CA ALA A 541 -4.28 32.58 22.85
C ALA A 541 -4.79 33.10 21.50
N PRO A 542 -5.84 32.50 20.91
CA PRO A 542 -6.38 32.90 19.60
C PRO A 542 -6.86 34.36 19.57
N GLU A 543 -6.10 35.23 18.90
CA GLU A 543 -6.47 36.63 18.68
C GLU A 543 -7.34 36.80 17.43
N GLN A 544 -8.47 37.51 17.56
CA GLN A 544 -9.38 37.77 16.44
C GLN A 544 -8.93 39.01 15.66
N PHE A 545 -8.58 38.83 14.38
CA PHE A 545 -8.18 39.91 13.50
C PHE A 545 -9.38 40.81 13.14
N THR A 546 -9.21 42.13 13.23
CA THR A 546 -10.26 43.06 12.79
C THR A 546 -10.45 43.03 11.28
N ALA A 547 -11.62 43.45 10.79
CA ALA A 547 -11.87 43.58 9.35
C ALA A 547 -10.92 44.59 8.65
N GLU A 548 -10.33 45.54 9.39
CA GLU A 548 -9.32 46.46 8.86
C GLU A 548 -7.95 45.79 8.77
N GLU A 549 -7.56 44.98 9.76
CA GLU A 549 -6.35 44.16 9.71
C GLU A 549 -6.44 43.09 8.62
N MET A 550 -7.55 42.36 8.53
CA MET A 550 -7.83 41.41 7.44
C MET A 550 -7.78 42.04 6.04
N ALA A 551 -8.08 43.34 5.91
CA ALA A 551 -8.00 44.08 4.65
C ALA A 551 -6.62 44.75 4.43
N ALA A 552 -5.84 44.96 5.49
CA ALA A 552 -4.50 45.52 5.47
C ALA A 552 -3.40 44.45 5.33
N ILE A 553 -3.69 43.21 5.77
CA ILE A 553 -2.95 42.01 5.39
C ILE A 553 -2.99 41.95 3.86
N PRO A 554 -1.83 41.99 3.18
CA PRO A 554 -1.83 41.86 1.74
C PRO A 554 -2.39 40.48 1.40
N THR A 555 -3.50 40.44 0.65
CA THR A 555 -3.93 39.22 -0.04
C THR A 555 -2.69 38.61 -0.70
N PRO A 556 -2.39 37.31 -0.51
CA PRO A 556 -1.14 36.71 -0.95
C PRO A 556 -1.01 36.75 -2.48
N THR A 557 -0.56 37.91 -2.96
CA THR A 557 0.12 38.05 -4.23
C THR A 557 1.36 37.20 -4.07
N ILE A 558 1.47 36.14 -4.88
CA ILE A 558 2.59 35.20 -4.86
C ILE A 558 3.87 35.99 -5.14
N THR A 559 4.48 36.49 -4.08
CA THR A 559 5.60 37.42 -4.10
C THR A 559 6.82 36.61 -3.66
N PRO A 560 7.78 36.34 -4.56
CA PRO A 560 8.83 35.39 -4.27
C PRO A 560 9.66 35.83 -3.06
N THR A 561 9.72 34.97 -2.05
CA THR A 561 10.60 35.09 -0.87
C THR A 561 12.03 35.43 -1.31
N PRO A 562 12.71 36.42 -0.68
CA PRO A 562 14.04 36.84 -1.11
C PRO A 562 15.05 35.70 -1.00
N ALA A 563 15.76 35.46 -2.10
CA ALA A 563 16.61 34.29 -2.26
C ALA A 563 17.83 34.27 -1.31
N ALA A 564 18.05 33.12 -0.67
CA ALA A 564 19.39 32.68 -0.32
C ALA A 564 20.21 32.45 -1.61
N THR A 565 21.53 32.65 -1.53
CA THR A 565 22.35 33.10 -2.67
C THR A 565 22.47 32.10 -3.84
N ASN A 566 21.78 32.41 -4.94
CA ASN A 566 22.14 32.14 -6.35
C ASN A 566 22.46 30.70 -6.79
N THR A 567 21.42 29.97 -7.21
CA THR A 567 21.39 29.28 -8.52
C THR A 567 19.98 29.44 -9.09
N PRO A 568 19.79 29.87 -10.35
CA PRO A 568 18.49 30.37 -10.80
C PRO A 568 17.45 29.25 -11.02
N ALA A 569 16.42 29.22 -10.17
CA ALA A 569 15.19 28.47 -10.41
C ALA A 569 14.29 29.19 -11.43
N PRO A 570 13.51 28.46 -12.26
CA PRO A 570 12.59 29.05 -13.23
C PRO A 570 11.32 29.60 -12.56
N THR A 571 10.79 30.69 -13.10
CA THR A 571 9.60 31.41 -12.58
C THR A 571 8.34 30.54 -12.57
N ALA A 572 7.59 30.59 -11.48
CA ALA A 572 6.27 29.99 -11.38
C ALA A 572 5.22 30.77 -12.21
N THR A 573 4.74 30.10 -13.25
CA THR A 573 3.46 30.32 -13.93
C THR A 573 2.83 28.93 -14.04
N PRO A 574 1.49 28.74 -14.01
CA PRO A 574 0.90 27.48 -14.45
C PRO A 574 1.47 27.16 -15.84
N ARG A 575 2.29 26.10 -15.97
CA ARG A 575 3.02 25.87 -17.21
C ARG A 575 1.98 25.57 -18.29
N ALA A 576 1.88 26.48 -19.26
CA ALA A 576 1.06 26.28 -20.43
C ALA A 576 1.45 24.94 -21.07
N ILE A 577 0.46 24.11 -21.39
CA ILE A 577 0.72 22.82 -22.03
C ILE A 577 1.41 23.09 -23.37
N GLU A 578 2.60 22.51 -23.57
CA GLU A 578 3.31 22.64 -24.84
C GLU A 578 2.68 21.71 -25.88
N GLY A 579 2.49 22.22 -27.10
CA GLY A 579 1.88 21.48 -28.20
C GLY A 579 1.12 22.42 -29.15
N GLN A 580 1.18 22.14 -30.44
CA GLN A 580 0.47 22.88 -31.49
C GLN A 580 -0.52 22.00 -32.27
N THR A 581 -0.42 20.69 -32.12
CA THR A 581 -1.40 19.70 -32.60
C THR A 581 -2.27 19.19 -31.46
N ALA A 582 -3.44 18.63 -31.78
CA ALA A 582 -4.32 18.07 -30.74
C ALA A 582 -3.66 16.88 -30.05
N GLU A 583 -2.94 16.04 -30.80
CA GLU A 583 -2.24 14.86 -30.31
C GLU A 583 -1.13 15.21 -29.29
N GLU A 584 -0.29 16.22 -29.60
CA GLU A 584 0.72 16.73 -28.67
C GLU A 584 0.08 17.28 -27.40
N VAL A 585 -0.97 18.10 -27.54
CA VAL A 585 -1.65 18.73 -26.39
C VAL A 585 -2.35 17.67 -25.53
N ILE A 586 -3.02 16.67 -26.11
CA ILE A 586 -3.70 15.58 -25.39
C ILE A 586 -2.71 14.74 -24.58
N LEU A 587 -1.54 14.43 -25.14
CA LEU A 587 -0.49 13.68 -24.45
C LEU A 587 0.18 14.52 -23.35
N ASN A 588 0.56 15.77 -23.66
CA ASN A 588 1.26 16.65 -22.72
C ASN A 588 0.35 17.20 -21.60
N ALA A 589 -0.96 17.29 -21.83
CA ALA A 589 -1.98 17.56 -20.82
C ALA A 589 -2.27 16.34 -19.91
N GLY A 590 -1.79 15.15 -20.29
CA GLY A 590 -1.93 13.91 -19.54
C GLY A 590 -3.26 13.16 -19.74
N CYS A 591 -4.11 13.57 -20.68
CA CYS A 591 -5.46 13.01 -20.85
C CYS A 591 -5.44 11.50 -21.16
N GLY A 592 -4.47 11.05 -21.97
CA GLY A 592 -4.27 9.64 -22.33
C GLY A 592 -3.78 8.73 -21.19
N ALA A 593 -3.43 9.29 -20.02
CA ALA A 593 -3.10 8.50 -18.84
C ALA A 593 -4.34 7.97 -18.10
N CYS A 594 -5.49 8.67 -18.23
CA CYS A 594 -6.74 8.31 -17.56
C CYS A 594 -7.77 7.72 -18.54
N HIS A 595 -7.89 8.29 -19.73
CA HIS A 595 -8.89 7.92 -20.74
C HIS A 595 -8.30 7.03 -21.84
N ALA A 596 -9.11 6.13 -22.40
CA ALA A 596 -8.87 5.65 -23.76
C ALA A 596 -9.27 6.76 -24.75
N ILE A 597 -8.36 7.10 -25.66
CA ILE A 597 -8.53 8.17 -26.65
C ILE A 597 -7.93 7.67 -27.97
N GLY A 598 -8.64 6.79 -28.67
CA GLY A 598 -8.11 6.18 -29.90
C GLY A 598 -6.76 5.50 -29.67
N SER A 599 -5.72 5.93 -30.38
CA SER A 599 -4.35 5.45 -30.21
C SER A 599 -3.48 6.27 -29.25
N LEU A 600 -4.02 7.29 -28.58
CA LEU A 600 -3.29 8.19 -27.67
C LEU A 600 -3.48 7.87 -26.19
N GLY A 601 -4.44 7.02 -25.84
CA GLY A 601 -4.75 6.64 -24.46
C GLY A 601 -4.48 5.17 -24.20
N GLU A 602 -3.83 4.84 -23.07
CA GLU A 602 -3.63 3.45 -22.69
C GLU A 602 -4.90 2.87 -22.04
N ALA A 603 -5.77 2.32 -22.89
CA ALA A 603 -6.71 1.25 -22.56
C ALA A 603 -7.68 1.48 -21.37
N HIS A 604 -8.18 2.71 -21.17
CA HIS A 604 -9.33 3.00 -20.29
C HIS A 604 -9.09 2.53 -18.84
N LYS A 605 -8.25 3.27 -18.08
CA LYS A 605 -7.83 2.88 -16.71
C LYS A 605 -8.56 3.62 -15.58
N VAL A 606 -8.96 4.88 -15.80
CA VAL A 606 -9.51 5.74 -14.73
C VAL A 606 -10.71 6.58 -15.21
N GLY A 607 -10.60 7.22 -16.37
CA GLY A 607 -11.65 8.05 -16.95
C GLY A 607 -12.51 7.31 -17.99
N PRO A 608 -13.68 7.85 -18.37
CA PRO A 608 -14.56 7.27 -19.38
C PRO A 608 -13.84 7.01 -20.71
N ASP A 609 -14.26 5.99 -21.46
CA ASP A 609 -13.70 5.72 -22.78
C ASP A 609 -14.17 6.82 -23.75
N LEU A 610 -13.21 7.53 -24.34
CA LEU A 610 -13.47 8.61 -25.27
C LEU A 610 -13.34 8.17 -26.74
N SER A 611 -13.06 6.89 -27.00
CA SER A 611 -12.88 6.34 -28.34
C SER A 611 -14.13 6.44 -29.23
N ALA A 612 -15.32 6.57 -28.63
CA ALA A 612 -16.60 6.81 -29.28
C ALA A 612 -17.26 8.16 -28.88
N ILE A 613 -16.49 9.10 -28.32
CA ILE A 613 -17.07 10.33 -27.73
C ILE A 613 -17.60 11.30 -28.80
N GLY A 614 -17.06 11.27 -30.02
CA GLY A 614 -17.55 12.11 -31.12
C GLY A 614 -18.99 11.80 -31.53
N ILE A 615 -19.45 10.55 -31.29
CA ILE A 615 -20.83 10.11 -31.50
C ILE A 615 -21.68 10.36 -30.25
N THR A 616 -21.16 10.05 -29.06
CA THR A 616 -21.97 9.97 -27.83
C THR A 616 -22.06 11.28 -27.02
N ALA A 617 -21.16 12.25 -27.24
CA ALA A 617 -21.11 13.50 -26.46
C ALA A 617 -22.41 14.32 -26.51
N GLY A 618 -23.09 14.36 -27.65
CA GLY A 618 -24.31 15.15 -27.84
C GLY A 618 -25.53 14.64 -27.07
N ASP A 619 -25.48 13.38 -26.58
CA ASP A 619 -26.58 12.75 -25.86
C ASP A 619 -26.37 12.75 -24.33
N ARG A 620 -25.21 13.24 -23.83
CA ARG A 620 -24.84 13.19 -22.40
C ARG A 620 -25.60 14.17 -21.52
N VAL A 621 -25.82 15.40 -22.01
CA VAL A 621 -26.48 16.49 -21.26
C VAL A 621 -27.54 17.13 -22.15
N PRO A 622 -28.82 17.20 -21.72
CA PRO A 622 -29.87 17.89 -22.46
C PRO A 622 -29.49 19.35 -22.76
N ASP A 623 -29.87 19.82 -23.94
CA ASP A 623 -29.69 21.20 -24.42
C ASP A 623 -28.22 21.67 -24.60
N LEU A 624 -27.21 20.78 -24.48
CA LEU A 624 -25.83 21.05 -24.92
C LEU A 624 -25.51 20.33 -26.24
N THR A 625 -24.74 20.97 -27.13
CA THR A 625 -24.13 20.25 -28.26
C THR A 625 -22.93 19.43 -27.82
N ALA A 626 -22.54 18.43 -28.62
CA ALA A 626 -21.35 17.61 -28.38
C ALA A 626 -20.07 18.44 -28.12
N ALA A 627 -19.88 19.54 -28.85
CA ALA A 627 -18.72 20.42 -28.69
C ALA A 627 -18.77 21.22 -27.38
N GLU A 628 -19.94 21.68 -26.97
CA GLU A 628 -20.15 22.41 -25.71
C GLU A 628 -19.98 21.48 -24.50
N TYR A 629 -20.55 20.28 -24.56
CA TYR A 629 -20.36 19.23 -23.56
C TYR A 629 -18.87 18.87 -23.37
N LEU A 630 -18.15 18.63 -24.47
CA LEU A 630 -16.72 18.31 -24.42
C LEU A 630 -15.90 19.47 -23.85
N ARG A 631 -16.24 20.72 -24.21
CA ARG A 631 -15.57 21.91 -23.65
C ARG A 631 -15.82 22.05 -22.15
N GLN A 632 -17.07 21.85 -21.71
CA GLN A 632 -17.43 21.89 -20.30
C GLN A 632 -16.72 20.76 -19.53
N SER A 633 -16.67 19.54 -20.07
CA SER A 633 -15.95 18.42 -19.44
C SER A 633 -14.45 18.67 -19.26
N ILE A 634 -13.83 19.52 -20.11
CA ILE A 634 -12.40 19.88 -20.01
C ILE A 634 -12.16 21.02 -19.02
N LEU A 635 -13.02 22.05 -19.02
CA LEU A 635 -12.83 23.27 -18.23
C LEU A 635 -13.50 23.22 -16.84
N GLU A 636 -14.58 22.47 -16.72
CA GLU A 636 -15.44 22.33 -15.55
C GLU A 636 -15.77 20.84 -15.34
N PRO A 637 -14.76 19.96 -15.11
CA PRO A 637 -14.94 18.49 -15.17
C PRO A 637 -15.94 17.90 -14.16
N ASN A 638 -16.33 18.67 -13.12
CA ASN A 638 -17.35 18.26 -12.15
C ASN A 638 -18.78 18.72 -12.50
N ALA A 639 -18.97 19.54 -13.55
CA ALA A 639 -20.29 20.05 -13.94
C ALA A 639 -21.22 18.93 -14.44
N PHE A 640 -20.64 17.91 -15.08
CA PHE A 640 -21.31 16.65 -15.39
C PHE A 640 -20.31 15.50 -15.27
N ILE A 641 -20.60 14.55 -14.37
CA ILE A 641 -19.81 13.33 -14.21
C ILE A 641 -20.36 12.27 -15.15
N ALA A 642 -19.50 11.70 -15.99
CA ALA A 642 -19.91 10.63 -16.90
C ALA A 642 -20.41 9.40 -16.11
N PRO A 643 -21.52 8.76 -16.53
CA PRO A 643 -22.12 7.66 -15.77
C PRO A 643 -21.26 6.40 -15.72
N ASP A 644 -20.38 6.17 -16.71
CA ASP A 644 -19.64 4.92 -16.88
C ASP A 644 -18.14 5.17 -17.03
N CYS A 645 -17.37 4.56 -16.14
CA CYS A 645 -15.91 4.48 -16.10
C CYS A 645 -15.49 2.98 -16.05
N PRO A 646 -14.21 2.65 -16.25
CA PRO A 646 -13.80 1.24 -16.41
C PRO A 646 -14.02 0.40 -15.14
N ASN A 647 -14.05 1.06 -13.98
CA ASN A 647 -14.15 0.44 -12.66
C ASN A 647 -15.51 0.77 -11.98
N GLY A 648 -16.57 1.07 -12.74
CA GLY A 648 -17.88 1.49 -12.23
C GLY A 648 -18.22 2.95 -12.58
N PRO A 649 -19.12 3.62 -11.84
CA PRO A 649 -19.45 5.02 -12.09
C PRO A 649 -18.23 5.93 -11.96
N CYS A 650 -18.11 6.96 -12.79
CA CYS A 650 -16.99 7.89 -12.68
C CYS A 650 -17.05 8.68 -11.36
N ILE A 651 -15.89 8.93 -10.76
CA ILE A 651 -15.76 9.57 -9.45
C ILE A 651 -15.48 11.08 -9.65
N PRO A 652 -16.15 11.99 -8.92
CA PRO A 652 -15.88 13.42 -9.01
C PRO A 652 -14.48 13.78 -8.48
N ASN A 653 -13.96 14.94 -8.89
CA ASN A 653 -12.64 15.49 -8.52
C ASN A 653 -11.40 14.70 -8.99
N ILE A 654 -11.55 13.66 -9.81
CA ILE A 654 -10.42 12.88 -10.36
C ILE A 654 -9.75 13.58 -11.56
N MET A 655 -10.51 14.28 -12.39
CA MET A 655 -9.95 15.02 -13.53
C MET A 655 -9.41 16.40 -13.09
N PRO A 656 -8.22 16.83 -13.57
CA PRO A 656 -7.62 18.10 -13.18
C PRO A 656 -8.54 19.30 -13.43
N ARG A 657 -8.69 20.15 -12.41
CA ARG A 657 -9.58 21.33 -12.41
C ARG A 657 -8.89 22.62 -12.86
N ASP A 658 -7.60 22.54 -13.19
CA ASP A 658 -6.73 23.66 -13.52
C ASP A 658 -6.54 23.88 -15.04
N TYR A 659 -7.12 23.03 -15.89
CA TYR A 659 -7.00 23.13 -17.35
C TYR A 659 -7.41 24.50 -17.92
N GLY A 660 -8.40 25.18 -17.34
CA GLY A 660 -8.76 26.56 -17.73
C GLY A 660 -7.67 27.62 -17.50
N THR A 661 -6.59 27.28 -16.80
CA THR A 661 -5.40 28.13 -16.58
C THR A 661 -4.14 27.61 -17.27
N ARG A 662 -4.16 26.35 -17.78
CA ARG A 662 -3.00 25.66 -18.37
C ARG A 662 -3.13 25.38 -19.86
N LEU A 663 -4.34 25.33 -20.41
CA LEU A 663 -4.59 25.24 -21.84
C LEU A 663 -4.93 26.63 -22.39
N LEU A 664 -4.35 26.97 -23.54
CA LEU A 664 -4.81 28.12 -24.32
C LEU A 664 -6.23 27.84 -24.88
N PRO A 665 -7.09 28.86 -25.09
CA PRO A 665 -8.41 28.67 -25.68
C PRO A 665 -8.38 27.86 -27.00
N GLU A 666 -7.37 28.13 -27.84
CA GLU A 666 -7.14 27.44 -29.11
C GLU A 666 -6.71 25.98 -28.93
N GLN A 667 -6.03 25.65 -27.82
CA GLN A 667 -5.68 24.27 -27.47
C GLN A 667 -6.89 23.49 -26.98
N VAL A 668 -7.81 24.13 -26.25
CA VAL A 668 -9.11 23.53 -25.90
C VAL A 668 -9.92 23.27 -27.18
N ASP A 669 -9.92 24.20 -28.14
CA ASP A 669 -10.57 23.99 -29.45
C ASP A 669 -9.95 22.82 -30.22
N LEU A 670 -8.62 22.66 -30.21
CA LEU A 670 -7.92 21.53 -30.83
C LEU A 670 -8.31 20.19 -30.18
N ILE A 671 -8.35 20.10 -28.84
CA ILE A 671 -8.77 18.89 -28.12
C ILE A 671 -10.23 18.55 -28.47
N VAL A 672 -11.14 19.53 -28.38
CA VAL A 672 -12.58 19.32 -28.69
C VAL A 672 -12.75 18.87 -30.14
N ALA A 673 -12.09 19.52 -31.10
CA ALA A 673 -12.14 19.13 -32.50
C ALA A 673 -11.61 17.70 -32.73
N TYR A 674 -10.56 17.28 -32.02
CA TYR A 674 -10.02 15.93 -32.11
C TYR A 674 -10.96 14.88 -31.48
N LEU A 675 -11.52 15.17 -30.30
CA LEU A 675 -12.47 14.29 -29.62
C LEU A 675 -13.76 14.09 -30.45
N LEU A 676 -14.19 15.11 -31.20
CA LEU A 676 -15.29 15.00 -32.15
C LEU A 676 -15.01 14.06 -33.34
N THR A 677 -13.76 13.70 -33.62
CA THR A 677 -13.41 12.69 -34.66
C THR A 677 -13.33 11.26 -34.12
N GLN A 678 -13.54 11.04 -32.82
CA GLN A 678 -13.49 9.70 -32.21
C GLN A 678 -14.83 8.97 -32.42
N GLU A 679 -14.93 8.27 -33.54
CA GLU A 679 -16.10 7.50 -34.02
C GLU A 679 -15.94 5.97 -33.82
N GLY A 680 -15.20 5.55 -32.79
CA GLY A 680 -15.00 4.14 -32.45
C GLY A 680 -16.30 3.40 -32.07
N ALA A 681 -16.23 2.07 -32.02
CA ALA A 681 -17.38 1.25 -31.64
C ALA A 681 -17.71 1.44 -30.15
N ALA A 682 -18.87 2.05 -29.85
CA ALA A 682 -19.33 2.21 -28.48
C ALA A 682 -19.77 0.86 -27.88
N GLU A 683 -19.02 0.36 -26.89
CA GLU A 683 -19.53 -0.69 -26.02
C GLU A 683 -20.48 -0.06 -24.99
N SER A 684 -21.72 -0.55 -24.96
CA SER A 684 -22.72 -0.19 -23.94
C SER A 684 -22.97 -1.40 -23.04
N LEU A 685 -22.61 -1.26 -21.76
CA LEU A 685 -22.96 -2.24 -20.74
C LEU A 685 -24.23 -1.78 -19.98
N PRO A 686 -25.13 -2.70 -19.59
CA PRO A 686 -26.39 -2.33 -18.94
C PRO A 686 -26.20 -2.05 -17.45
N VAL A 687 -26.82 -0.97 -16.96
CA VAL A 687 -26.88 -0.61 -15.54
C VAL A 687 -27.71 -1.62 -14.75
N ILE A 688 -27.20 -2.07 -13.61
CA ILE A 688 -27.92 -2.81 -12.57
C ILE A 688 -27.89 -1.99 -11.28
N GLY A 689 -29.02 -1.86 -10.59
CA GLY A 689 -29.07 -1.39 -9.19
C GLY A 689 -29.33 0.11 -9.02
N ALA A 690 -30.49 0.60 -9.46
CA ALA A 690 -31.08 1.79 -8.88
C ALA A 690 -32.04 1.37 -7.76
N ASP A 691 -31.63 1.49 -6.51
CA ASP A 691 -32.53 1.69 -5.37
C ASP A 691 -31.76 2.28 -4.17
N THR A 692 -32.44 3.18 -3.46
CA THR A 692 -31.89 3.98 -2.35
C THR A 692 -32.38 3.45 -1.00
N ASP A 693 -31.48 3.09 -0.09
CA ASP A 693 -31.60 3.40 1.35
C ASP A 693 -30.35 2.91 2.11
N ALA A 694 -29.63 3.83 2.76
CA ALA A 694 -28.61 3.50 3.74
C ALA A 694 -29.26 3.43 5.13
N THR A 695 -29.10 2.32 5.84
CA THR A 695 -29.60 2.17 7.22
C THR A 695 -28.44 2.03 8.21
N VAL A 696 -28.53 2.80 9.30
CA VAL A 696 -27.55 2.81 10.40
C VAL A 696 -27.61 1.50 11.17
N LEU A 697 -26.46 0.85 11.38
CA LEU A 697 -26.36 -0.42 12.09
C LEU A 697 -26.13 -0.20 13.61
N PRO A 698 -26.90 -0.85 14.50
CA PRO A 698 -26.68 -0.78 15.94
C PRO A 698 -25.62 -1.79 16.43
N LYS A 699 -24.89 -1.43 17.50
CA LYS A 699 -23.83 -2.24 18.15
C LYS A 699 -24.35 -3.61 18.64
N ALA A 700 -23.48 -4.62 18.58
CA ALA A 700 -23.79 -6.01 18.95
C ALA A 700 -23.87 -6.24 20.48
N VAL A 701 -24.60 -7.29 20.87
CA VAL A 701 -24.80 -7.75 22.26
C VAL A 701 -24.27 -9.18 22.40
N PRO A 702 -23.54 -9.54 23.48
CA PRO A 702 -22.86 -10.83 23.58
C PRO A 702 -23.81 -12.02 23.76
N ALA A 703 -23.45 -13.17 23.17
CA ALA A 703 -24.27 -14.38 23.13
C ALA A 703 -23.56 -15.64 23.69
N LYS A 704 -24.38 -16.68 23.93
CA LYS A 704 -24.06 -17.89 24.73
C LYS A 704 -23.86 -19.15 23.88
N GLN A 705 -23.39 -20.20 24.56
CA GLN A 705 -22.69 -21.34 23.97
C GLN A 705 -23.50 -22.60 23.54
N ALA A 706 -22.94 -23.33 22.53
CA ALA A 706 -23.02 -24.80 22.19
C ALA A 706 -23.82 -25.21 20.91
N VAL A 707 -23.48 -26.24 20.09
CA VAL A 707 -22.32 -27.20 19.96
C VAL A 707 -22.31 -27.90 18.56
N PRO A 708 -21.19 -28.46 18.01
CA PRO A 708 -21.05 -28.90 16.60
C PRO A 708 -20.85 -30.42 16.35
N GLN A 709 -20.85 -30.88 15.07
CA GLN A 709 -20.21 -32.15 14.59
C GLN A 709 -19.70 -32.13 13.11
N SER A 710 -18.71 -32.99 12.81
CA SER A 710 -17.85 -33.15 11.60
C SER A 710 -18.40 -34.13 10.52
N GLY A 711 -17.81 -34.42 9.34
CA GLY A 711 -16.59 -34.00 8.59
C GLY A 711 -16.18 -35.08 7.54
N TYR A 712 -15.34 -34.80 6.50
CA TYR A 712 -14.79 -35.84 5.57
C TYR A 712 -13.53 -35.40 4.75
N THR A 713 -12.82 -36.35 4.11
CA THR A 713 -11.47 -36.21 3.46
C THR A 713 -11.39 -36.56 1.95
N PRO A 714 -10.42 -36.05 1.16
CA PRO A 714 -10.34 -36.19 -0.33
C PRO A 714 -9.33 -37.24 -0.89
N SER A 715 -9.15 -37.31 -2.22
CA SER A 715 -8.37 -38.36 -2.94
C SER A 715 -7.51 -37.88 -4.13
N VAL A 716 -6.44 -38.63 -4.46
CA VAL A 716 -5.30 -38.27 -5.34
C VAL A 716 -5.43 -38.82 -6.78
N THR A 717 -5.03 -38.07 -7.83
CA THR A 717 -5.19 -38.49 -9.25
C THR A 717 -4.00 -38.28 -10.21
N ALA A 718 -2.97 -37.48 -9.89
CA ALA A 718 -1.96 -37.03 -10.86
C ALA A 718 -0.99 -38.11 -11.41
N LEU A 719 -0.59 -39.10 -10.58
CA LEU A 719 0.37 -40.15 -10.96
C LEU A 719 -0.08 -40.98 -12.18
N SER A 720 -1.40 -41.04 -12.40
CA SER A 720 -2.08 -41.80 -13.45
C SER A 720 -1.71 -41.35 -14.87
N VAL A 721 -1.53 -40.04 -15.07
CA VAL A 721 -1.46 -39.43 -16.40
C VAL A 721 -0.06 -39.55 -17.02
N GLN A 722 0.99 -39.43 -16.19
CA GLN A 722 2.38 -39.56 -16.68
C GLN A 722 2.74 -40.99 -17.09
N LEU A 723 2.20 -42.01 -16.42
CA LEU A 723 2.38 -43.41 -16.81
C LEU A 723 1.79 -43.71 -18.21
N LEU A 724 0.67 -43.07 -18.57
CA LEU A 724 0.03 -43.20 -19.89
C LEU A 724 0.88 -42.59 -21.02
N LEU A 725 1.49 -41.43 -20.79
CA LEU A 725 2.31 -40.74 -21.81
C LEU A 725 3.61 -41.49 -22.14
N LEU A 726 4.30 -42.03 -21.12
CA LEU A 726 5.51 -42.84 -21.33
C LEU A 726 5.22 -44.13 -22.13
N LEU A 727 4.07 -44.75 -21.88
CA LEU A 727 3.62 -45.93 -22.62
C LEU A 727 3.40 -45.62 -24.11
N MET A 728 2.78 -44.49 -24.43
CA MET A 728 2.48 -44.07 -25.80
C MET A 728 3.76 -43.87 -26.65
N VAL A 729 4.78 -43.21 -26.10
CA VAL A 729 6.06 -42.96 -26.81
C VAL A 729 6.81 -44.27 -27.09
N PHE A 730 6.80 -45.20 -26.13
CA PHE A 730 7.40 -46.52 -26.31
C PHE A 730 6.74 -47.31 -27.45
N VAL A 731 5.40 -47.33 -27.49
CA VAL A 731 4.63 -48.04 -28.54
C VAL A 731 4.88 -47.47 -29.94
N LEU A 732 4.91 -46.15 -30.09
CA LEU A 732 5.21 -45.49 -31.37
C LEU A 732 6.62 -45.83 -31.88
N THR A 733 7.60 -45.89 -30.97
CA THR A 733 8.98 -46.26 -31.30
C THR A 733 9.09 -47.72 -31.74
N LEU A 734 8.35 -48.63 -31.09
CA LEU A 734 8.27 -50.03 -31.48
C LEU A 734 7.64 -50.22 -32.87
N PHE A 735 6.56 -49.48 -33.16
CA PHE A 735 5.85 -49.54 -34.45
C PHE A 735 6.74 -49.11 -35.63
N MET A 736 7.53 -48.05 -35.45
CA MET A 736 8.53 -47.58 -36.43
C MET A 736 9.62 -48.61 -36.73
N LEU A 737 9.98 -49.46 -35.76
CA LEU A 737 10.99 -50.52 -35.93
C LEU A 737 10.44 -51.78 -36.60
N VAL A 738 9.12 -52.03 -36.49
CA VAL A 738 8.47 -53.25 -37.01
C VAL A 738 7.96 -53.08 -38.45
N LYS A 739 7.66 -51.85 -38.90
CA LYS A 739 7.10 -51.59 -40.24
C LYS A 739 8.10 -51.89 -41.37
N ARG A 740 8.12 -53.15 -41.83
CA ARG A 740 8.81 -53.57 -43.06
C ARG A 740 8.25 -52.78 -44.25
N PRO A 741 9.09 -52.41 -45.24
CA PRO A 741 8.58 -51.89 -46.50
C PRO A 741 7.73 -52.97 -47.18
N SER A 742 6.54 -52.58 -47.66
CA SER A 742 5.79 -53.35 -48.65
C SER A 742 6.64 -53.50 -49.91
N SER A 743 6.59 -54.70 -50.50
CA SER A 743 7.35 -55.16 -51.67
C SER A 743 7.33 -54.21 -52.86
#